data_AF-A0A9P5DWY3-F1
#
_entry.id   AF-A0A9P5DWY3-F1
#
_cell.length_a   1.000
_cell.length_b   1.000
_cell.length_c   1.000
_cell.angle_alpha   90.00
_cell.angle_beta   90.00
_cell.angle_gamma   90.00
#
_symmetry.space_group_name_H-M   'P 1'
#
loop_
_entity.id
_entity.type
_entity.pdbx_description
1 polymer ?
#
loop_
_entity_poly.entity_id
_entity_poly.type
_entity_poly.pdbx_seq_one_letter_code
_entity_poly.pdbx_strand_id
1 'polypeptide(L)'
;MSGPSQLHQGGSEFASTINGHNVDLGNKSITRRDTAHAIYHNNYFGQCASPLESRGYENRAKKRKCNDNSEQSEDRSRYEILLKSLGFRQIDARHENIRNAHAKTCRWILKRAEYLDWLNPDKIHEHHGFLWIKGKPGAGKSTLMKFVLSNSRRRMTEKIIISFFFNARGEHLEKSTIGMYRSLLLQLLQKIPKLHNVLDPGLVLGISENHDWTVEVLRTLFEQAVESLGDSSVIVFIDALDECNESDIRSMVSSFKSLGDLSVAEGIRFHVCLASRHYPHITMPKKIELILEGQEGHEQDISSYLETELEIDKASGVFMWVVLVTGILQQKHDQGRIHELKKTLREIPGDLHELFRDILTRDDANKDELLLCTQWILFARQPLKPEQLYFAIRSYLKPVNICKWNRDEIEVHDISKFILSSSKGLAEITRTKQDPTVQFIHESVRDFLLKEDGLRVILMGLGENIQAESHEQLKKCCYDYTMCHMTDGALSSDLAKDELLDARRKADNEYPFLRYAVQNVLYHANTAEEGDISQTSFLRTFPLAAWIILNNLFEDKEVRRHTTRASLLYILAEQNLQKLVTRDQSSRSCFDIEDERYGAPVLAALATGCRPTIWELLKRETRNEPAESPLHDLCIDYSLQLDKRSGIGRKFKYNPRQDLLYYILKDGDLVLGSFAIASAKVSTSINFKTTKGETPFSVATHSRHDFAAVIQFLLNYEADIEARDTRGRTALCVAASMNSETAIQLLLNRGADVKAIDNNGYTPMTWSLLGAFASETVVRTLIDHGDTFNQVDFSGRTPVMHALNSESLIMKQLIDLGADIHCLDDKGQSALLLAVKAKRSGHAELLIKHHACTNVVDSRNGRTVLSYAVTTNDYDLYTVSSGHPIAPLGSSFGSLSYGVVEAILSNNAVVDTPDADGRKPLSHAAQDRFRGTNFVSLLLDHGGDVNKADNNGRTPLSYAASRTDPGATDCVQLLLDRGAIPSIADKDGRAPDSYSAFDVVRRLLSARLQSQ
;
A
#
# COMPACT_ATOMS: atom_id res chain seq x y z
N MET A 1 6.42 -41.92 58.18
CA MET A 1 6.58 -43.38 57.98
C MET A 1 6.41 -43.65 56.49
N SER A 2 7.03 -44.73 55.97
CA SER A 2 6.64 -45.46 54.75
C SER A 2 5.97 -44.70 53.58
N GLY A 3 6.74 -44.45 52.52
CA GLY A 3 6.33 -44.95 51.18
C GLY A 3 6.82 -46.40 51.03
N PRO A 4 7.13 -46.92 49.83
CA PRO A 4 6.80 -46.44 48.47
C PRO A 4 6.09 -47.55 47.64
N SER A 5 5.80 -47.33 46.35
CA SER A 5 5.79 -48.35 45.27
C SER A 5 5.32 -47.76 43.92
N GLN A 6 5.79 -48.20 42.74
CA GLN A 6 6.99 -48.98 42.36
C GLN A 6 7.31 -48.72 40.86
N LEU A 7 8.61 -48.58 40.50
CA LEU A 7 9.40 -49.26 39.41
C LEU A 7 8.81 -49.37 37.96
N HIS A 8 9.55 -49.53 36.85
CA HIS A 8 10.98 -49.61 36.42
C HIS A 8 11.00 -49.48 34.85
N GLN A 9 12.05 -49.57 34.01
CA GLN A 9 13.54 -49.71 33.98
C GLN A 9 13.98 -49.22 32.56
N GLY A 10 15.23 -49.01 32.12
CA GLY A 10 16.57 -48.90 32.73
C GLY A 10 17.29 -47.68 32.10
N GLY A 11 18.60 -47.39 32.21
CA GLY A 11 19.78 -48.26 32.31
C GLY A 11 20.31 -48.61 30.91
N SER A 12 21.59 -48.42 30.53
CA SER A 12 22.76 -47.68 31.09
C SER A 12 23.84 -47.53 29.96
N GLU A 13 25.11 -47.08 30.06
CA GLU A 13 26.01 -46.66 31.16
C GLU A 13 27.24 -45.85 30.61
N PHE A 14 27.99 -45.16 31.49
CA PHE A 14 29.33 -44.54 31.29
C PHE A 14 29.56 -43.45 30.21
N ALA A 15 30.73 -42.77 30.14
CA ALA A 15 31.37 -41.86 31.12
C ALA A 15 32.69 -41.26 30.57
N SER A 16 33.00 -39.99 30.86
CA SER A 16 34.35 -39.52 31.23
C SER A 16 34.38 -38.02 31.60
N THR A 17 35.29 -37.67 32.52
CA THR A 17 35.59 -36.31 32.99
C THR A 17 36.66 -35.63 32.13
N ILE A 18 36.76 -34.30 32.21
CA ILE A 18 37.98 -33.59 32.65
C ILE A 18 37.72 -32.08 32.84
N ASN A 19 38.58 -31.45 33.66
CA ASN A 19 38.51 -30.05 34.09
C ASN A 19 38.62 -29.04 32.92
N GLY A 20 38.03 -27.84 33.10
CA GLY A 20 38.20 -26.72 32.16
C GLY A 20 39.22 -25.68 32.60
N HIS A 21 39.55 -24.75 31.70
CA HIS A 21 40.15 -23.45 32.01
C HIS A 21 39.80 -22.40 30.94
N ASN A 22 40.02 -21.12 31.25
CA ASN A 22 39.64 -19.98 30.42
C ASN A 22 40.42 -19.91 29.09
N VAL A 23 39.75 -19.59 27.99
CA VAL A 23 40.37 -18.89 26.84
C VAL A 23 39.42 -17.81 26.31
N ASP A 24 39.79 -16.56 26.62
CA ASP A 24 39.70 -15.35 25.81
C ASP A 24 38.52 -15.16 24.80
N LEU A 25 37.59 -14.26 25.13
CA LEU A 25 36.61 -13.71 24.18
C LEU A 25 37.27 -12.64 23.28
N GLY A 26 38.07 -13.12 22.33
CA GLY A 26 38.83 -12.31 21.38
C GLY A 26 37.98 -11.33 20.59
N ASN A 27 38.08 -10.04 20.95
CA ASN A 27 37.29 -8.96 20.39
C ASN A 27 37.63 -8.69 18.90
N LYS A 28 36.71 -8.95 17.97
CA LYS A 28 36.79 -8.47 16.58
C LYS A 28 35.46 -7.87 16.12
N SER A 29 35.54 -6.61 15.68
CA SER A 29 34.40 -5.82 15.21
C SER A 29 33.89 -6.33 13.85
N ILE A 30 32.69 -6.92 13.85
CA ILE A 30 31.90 -7.08 12.61
C ILE A 30 31.50 -5.67 12.15
N THR A 31 31.81 -5.33 10.89
CA THR A 31 31.54 -4.00 10.36
C THR A 31 30.18 -3.94 9.67
N ARG A 32 29.59 -2.74 9.56
CA ARG A 32 28.26 -2.53 8.95
C ARG A 32 28.14 -2.95 7.47
N ARG A 33 29.22 -3.35 6.79
CA ARG A 33 29.17 -3.86 5.41
C ARG A 33 28.66 -5.29 5.32
N ASP A 34 28.88 -6.12 6.33
CA ASP A 34 28.63 -7.57 6.25
C ASP A 34 27.15 -7.93 6.48
N THR A 35 26.37 -7.01 7.07
CA THR A 35 24.93 -7.20 7.32
C THR A 35 24.04 -6.93 6.10
N ALA A 36 24.58 -6.33 5.03
CA ALA A 36 23.82 -5.97 3.83
C ALA A 36 23.45 -7.17 2.93
N HIS A 37 24.11 -8.33 3.11
CA HIS A 37 23.95 -9.49 2.22
C HIS A 37 22.89 -10.52 2.65
N ALA A 38 22.21 -10.32 3.78
CA ALA A 38 21.26 -11.29 4.35
C ALA A 38 19.78 -11.07 3.96
N ILE A 39 19.45 -10.02 3.19
CA ILE A 39 18.06 -9.63 2.85
C ILE A 39 17.79 -9.72 1.32
N TYR A 40 18.65 -10.41 0.57
CA TYR A 40 18.52 -10.57 -0.90
C TYR A 40 18.27 -12.00 -1.37
N HIS A 41 17.69 -12.85 -0.52
CA HIS A 41 17.21 -14.20 -0.87
C HIS A 41 15.68 -14.31 -0.77
N ASN A 42 14.97 -13.61 -1.65
CA ASN A 42 13.64 -14.00 -2.16
C ASN A 42 13.22 -13.13 -3.36
N ASN A 43 13.90 -13.32 -4.50
CA ASN A 43 13.37 -13.15 -5.87
C ASN A 43 14.51 -13.46 -6.86
N TYR A 44 14.48 -14.64 -7.48
CA TYR A 44 15.52 -15.09 -8.42
C TYR A 44 15.00 -15.06 -9.86
N PHE A 45 15.53 -14.15 -10.66
CA PHE A 45 15.78 -14.37 -12.09
C PHE A 45 17.04 -13.58 -12.46
N GLY A 46 18.15 -14.30 -12.57
CA GLY A 46 19.46 -13.71 -12.83
C GLY A 46 19.99 -14.06 -14.22
N GLN A 47 20.75 -13.15 -14.81
CA GLN A 47 21.78 -13.47 -15.79
C GLN A 47 23.10 -12.79 -15.39
N CYS A 48 24.21 -13.45 -15.70
CA CYS A 48 25.51 -13.14 -15.14
C CYS A 48 26.17 -11.92 -15.78
N ALA A 49 26.97 -11.20 -14.99
CA ALA A 49 28.02 -10.31 -15.48
C ALA A 49 29.31 -10.51 -14.65
N SER A 50 30.43 -10.70 -15.34
CA SER A 50 31.78 -10.74 -14.77
C SER A 50 32.74 -10.16 -15.84
N PRO A 51 33.94 -9.68 -15.48
CA PRO A 51 34.07 -8.23 -15.35
C PRO A 51 35.08 -7.62 -16.33
N LEU A 52 34.74 -6.48 -16.95
CA LEU A 52 35.68 -5.67 -17.71
C LEU A 52 35.57 -4.17 -17.36
N GLU A 53 36.74 -3.55 -17.45
CA GLU A 53 37.21 -2.34 -16.77
C GLU A 53 36.52 -1.03 -17.19
N SER A 54 36.72 -0.01 -16.36
CA SER A 54 36.17 1.34 -16.52
C SER A 54 36.91 2.21 -17.56
N ARG A 55 36.15 2.76 -18.51
CA ARG A 55 36.41 4.09 -19.14
C ARG A 55 35.24 4.51 -20.04
N GLY A 56 35.05 5.83 -20.20
CA GLY A 56 34.10 6.40 -21.17
C GLY A 56 32.86 7.05 -20.56
N TYR A 57 33.03 8.20 -19.91
CA TYR A 57 31.99 9.25 -19.98
C TYR A 57 31.93 9.81 -21.42
N GLU A 58 30.91 10.63 -21.70
CA GLU A 58 30.66 11.27 -23.00
C GLU A 58 30.24 10.34 -24.16
N ASN A 59 28.93 10.13 -24.31
CA ASN A 59 28.16 10.51 -25.52
C ASN A 59 26.69 10.02 -25.43
N ARG A 60 25.79 10.85 -24.87
CA ARG A 60 24.33 10.59 -24.96
C ARG A 60 23.48 11.83 -25.27
N ALA A 61 23.99 12.69 -26.15
CA ALA A 61 23.32 13.91 -26.58
C ALA A 61 23.19 14.02 -28.12
N LYS A 62 22.32 13.20 -28.73
CA LYS A 62 21.60 13.45 -30.01
C LYS A 62 20.71 12.26 -30.41
N LYS A 63 19.40 12.54 -30.61
CA LYS A 63 18.31 11.69 -31.18
C LYS A 63 17.36 10.97 -30.21
N ARG A 64 16.49 11.74 -29.57
CA ARG A 64 15.02 11.66 -29.74
C ARG A 64 14.45 13.04 -29.43
N LYS A 65 13.53 13.52 -30.27
CA LYS A 65 12.94 14.86 -30.16
C LYS A 65 11.45 14.73 -30.46
N CYS A 66 10.65 14.40 -29.44
CA CYS A 66 9.19 14.51 -29.34
C CYS A 66 8.74 14.07 -27.94
N ASN A 67 7.71 14.74 -27.40
CA ASN A 67 6.94 14.42 -26.19
C ASN A 67 7.54 14.68 -24.78
N ASP A 68 8.71 15.32 -24.63
CA ASP A 68 9.23 15.70 -23.30
C ASP A 68 8.27 16.58 -22.47
N ASN A 69 7.42 17.38 -23.13
CA ASN A 69 6.53 18.35 -22.48
C ASN A 69 5.32 17.73 -21.76
N SER A 70 4.90 16.51 -22.09
CA SER A 70 3.76 15.85 -21.41
C SER A 70 4.18 15.16 -20.12
N GLU A 71 5.26 14.38 -20.16
CA GLU A 71 5.73 13.58 -19.01
C GLU A 71 6.18 14.49 -17.85
N GLN A 72 6.91 15.57 -18.15
CA GLN A 72 7.30 16.59 -17.15
C GLN A 72 6.10 17.32 -16.52
N SER A 73 4.92 17.31 -17.14
CA SER A 73 3.71 17.92 -16.58
C SER A 73 2.99 16.97 -15.60
N GLU A 74 2.96 15.67 -15.90
CA GLU A 74 2.33 14.68 -15.02
C GLU A 74 3.11 14.51 -13.71
N ASP A 75 4.42 14.28 -13.78
CA ASP A 75 5.21 14.03 -12.57
C ASP A 75 5.28 15.25 -11.65
N ARG A 76 5.31 16.47 -12.21
CA ARG A 76 5.21 17.70 -11.43
C ARG A 76 3.85 17.83 -10.72
N SER A 77 2.76 17.41 -11.38
CA SER A 77 1.44 17.38 -10.75
C SER A 77 1.35 16.33 -9.62
N ARG A 78 1.97 15.15 -9.82
CA ARG A 78 2.03 14.09 -8.80
C ARG A 78 2.87 14.49 -7.59
N TYR A 79 4.03 15.13 -7.81
CA TYR A 79 4.84 15.70 -6.75
C TYR A 79 4.04 16.71 -5.90
N GLU A 80 3.29 17.62 -6.55
CA GLU A 80 2.44 18.56 -5.82
C GLU A 80 1.35 17.88 -4.99
N ILE A 81 0.75 16.79 -5.48
CA ILE A 81 -0.27 16.03 -4.73
C ILE A 81 0.38 15.31 -3.53
N LEU A 82 1.53 14.65 -3.72
CA LEU A 82 2.30 14.03 -2.65
C LEU A 82 2.70 15.04 -1.58
N LEU A 83 3.26 16.20 -1.96
CA LEU A 83 3.64 17.26 -1.03
C LEU A 83 2.43 17.83 -0.27
N LYS A 84 1.31 18.06 -0.95
CA LYS A 84 0.05 18.47 -0.29
C LYS A 84 -0.47 17.39 0.67
N SER A 85 -0.29 16.11 0.37
CA SER A 85 -0.73 14.99 1.21
C SER A 85 0.08 14.81 2.50
N LEU A 86 1.30 15.36 2.60
CA LEU A 86 2.06 15.40 3.86
C LEU A 86 1.40 16.36 4.85
N GLY A 87 0.82 17.47 4.38
CA GLY A 87 0.11 18.44 5.22
C GLY A 87 -1.10 17.83 5.95
N PHE A 88 -1.50 18.45 7.05
CA PHE A 88 -2.73 18.12 7.79
C PHE A 88 -3.27 19.35 8.52
N ARG A 89 -4.50 19.26 9.04
CA ARG A 89 -5.16 20.34 9.79
C ARG A 89 -4.38 20.64 11.08
N GLN A 90 -4.37 21.90 11.53
CA GLN A 90 -3.73 22.32 12.79
C GLN A 90 -2.22 22.00 12.93
N ILE A 91 -1.50 21.73 11.82
CA ILE A 91 -0.08 21.30 11.80
C ILE A 91 0.91 22.23 12.56
N ASP A 92 0.60 23.52 12.67
CA ASP A 92 1.37 24.53 13.43
C ASP A 92 0.60 25.08 14.67
N ALA A 93 -0.64 24.63 14.93
CA ALA A 93 -1.55 25.25 15.89
C ALA A 93 -0.99 25.30 17.32
N ARG A 94 -0.27 24.25 17.73
CA ARG A 94 0.44 24.22 19.01
C ARG A 94 1.46 25.35 19.14
N HIS A 95 2.27 25.54 18.11
CA HIS A 95 3.26 26.61 18.05
C HIS A 95 2.59 27.99 18.02
N GLU A 96 1.47 28.17 17.32
CA GLU A 96 0.70 29.42 17.35
C GLU A 96 0.18 29.74 18.76
N ASN A 97 -0.47 28.77 19.41
CA ASN A 97 -1.16 28.92 20.69
C ASN A 97 -0.24 29.21 21.89
N ILE A 98 1.00 28.72 21.90
CA ILE A 98 1.98 28.99 22.97
C ILE A 98 2.18 30.51 23.11
N ARG A 99 1.99 31.04 24.33
CA ARG A 99 2.19 32.48 24.61
C ARG A 99 3.63 32.88 24.31
N ASN A 100 3.84 34.07 23.75
CA ASN A 100 5.19 34.61 23.55
C ASN A 100 5.85 34.88 24.92
N ALA A 101 7.17 34.70 25.01
CA ALA A 101 7.93 35.11 26.18
C ALA A 101 7.75 36.63 26.45
N HIS A 102 7.67 37.00 27.73
CA HIS A 102 7.57 38.40 28.12
C HIS A 102 8.85 39.17 27.76
N ALA A 103 8.78 40.49 27.58
CA ALA A 103 9.82 41.25 26.87
C ALA A 103 11.23 41.14 27.50
N LYS A 104 11.33 40.96 28.82
CA LYS A 104 12.58 40.76 29.55
C LYS A 104 13.05 39.29 29.59
N THR A 105 12.13 38.32 29.50
CA THR A 105 12.37 36.93 29.92
C THR A 105 13.03 36.05 28.85
N CYS A 106 13.49 34.88 29.25
CA CYS A 106 14.12 33.82 28.46
C CYS A 106 15.45 34.17 27.78
N ARG A 107 15.91 35.43 27.89
CA ARG A 107 17.13 35.93 27.23
C ARG A 107 18.42 35.26 27.72
N TRP A 108 18.42 34.68 28.91
CA TRP A 108 19.59 34.03 29.54
C TRP A 108 20.07 32.78 28.78
N ILE A 109 19.16 32.05 28.12
CA ILE A 109 19.51 30.82 27.39
C ILE A 109 20.57 31.05 26.30
N LEU A 110 20.53 32.23 25.65
CA LEU A 110 21.46 32.62 24.59
C LEU A 110 22.88 32.94 25.10
N LYS A 111 23.10 32.86 26.42
CA LYS A 111 24.40 33.04 27.10
C LYS A 111 24.87 31.78 27.85
N ARG A 112 24.06 30.71 27.91
CA ARG A 112 24.41 29.45 28.58
C ARG A 112 25.47 28.69 27.77
N ALA A 113 26.46 28.12 28.46
CA ALA A 113 27.54 27.36 27.82
C ALA A 113 26.97 26.16 27.05
N GLU A 114 25.98 25.49 27.64
CA GLU A 114 25.24 24.36 27.10
C GLU A 114 24.58 24.66 25.73
N TYR A 115 24.09 25.89 25.54
CA TYR A 115 23.47 26.33 24.28
C TYR A 115 24.51 26.78 23.25
N LEU A 116 25.61 27.40 23.70
CA LEU A 116 26.72 27.84 22.83
C LEU A 116 27.55 26.66 22.32
N ASP A 117 27.82 25.69 23.19
CA ASP A 117 28.54 24.44 22.88
C ASP A 117 27.75 23.59 21.89
N TRP A 118 26.42 23.47 22.06
CA TRP A 118 25.55 22.76 21.09
C TRP A 118 25.62 23.34 19.67
N LEU A 119 25.90 24.64 19.54
CA LEU A 119 26.03 25.33 18.25
C LEU A 119 27.47 25.34 17.71
N ASN A 120 28.44 24.82 18.46
CA ASN A 120 29.86 24.85 18.11
C ASN A 120 30.23 23.61 17.25
N PRO A 121 30.66 23.80 15.99
CA PRO A 121 31.09 22.68 15.13
C PRO A 121 32.18 21.82 15.75
N ASP A 122 33.10 22.41 16.54
CA ASP A 122 34.25 21.71 17.11
C ASP A 122 33.85 20.67 18.18
N LYS A 123 32.66 20.84 18.79
CA LYS A 123 32.13 19.95 19.84
C LYS A 123 31.17 18.89 19.32
N ILE A 124 30.88 18.85 18.01
CA ILE A 124 29.87 17.96 17.43
C ILE A 124 30.09 16.48 17.77
N HIS A 125 31.34 16.05 17.94
CA HIS A 125 31.70 14.67 18.32
C HIS A 125 31.33 14.30 19.76
N GLU A 126 31.12 15.28 20.66
CA GLU A 126 30.72 15.06 22.05
C GLU A 126 29.21 14.76 22.15
N HIS A 127 28.39 15.54 21.42
CA HIS A 127 26.95 15.57 21.58
C HIS A 127 26.14 15.15 20.34
N HIS A 128 26.79 14.82 19.21
CA HIS A 128 26.19 14.34 17.96
C HIS A 128 25.01 15.20 17.47
N GLY A 129 25.11 16.53 17.64
CA GLY A 129 24.08 17.49 17.24
C GLY A 129 22.90 17.63 18.21
N PHE A 130 22.86 16.92 19.34
CA PHE A 130 21.71 16.93 20.27
C PHE A 130 21.85 17.87 21.47
N LEU A 131 20.81 18.68 21.70
CA LEU A 131 20.54 19.42 22.94
C LEU A 131 19.17 19.00 23.49
N TRP A 132 19.09 18.65 24.77
CA TRP A 132 17.86 18.19 25.42
C TRP A 132 17.51 19.07 26.61
N ILE A 133 16.41 19.81 26.51
CA ILE A 133 15.87 20.67 27.57
C ILE A 133 14.88 19.87 28.42
N LYS A 134 15.09 19.81 29.74
CA LYS A 134 14.23 19.09 30.69
C LYS A 134 13.69 19.99 31.78
N GLY A 135 12.53 19.60 32.33
CA GLY A 135 12.02 20.16 33.57
C GLY A 135 10.60 19.71 33.90
N LYS A 136 10.18 19.98 35.13
CA LYS A 136 8.82 19.75 35.67
C LYS A 136 7.67 20.26 34.76
N PRO A 137 6.44 19.76 34.95
CA PRO A 137 5.24 20.37 34.37
C PRO A 137 5.15 21.86 34.70
N GLY A 138 4.62 22.67 33.78
CA GLY A 138 4.44 24.11 34.03
C GLY A 138 5.72 24.97 34.08
N ALA A 139 6.92 24.39 33.95
CA ALA A 139 8.20 25.11 34.01
C ALA A 139 8.55 25.99 32.78
N GLY A 140 7.57 26.32 31.92
CA GLY A 140 7.76 27.23 30.78
C GLY A 140 8.55 26.68 29.57
N LYS A 141 8.85 25.37 29.53
CA LYS A 141 9.63 24.71 28.44
C LYS A 141 9.23 25.17 27.03
N SER A 142 7.95 25.07 26.69
CA SER A 142 7.42 25.43 25.37
C SER A 142 7.56 26.91 25.03
N THR A 143 7.44 27.80 26.03
CA THR A 143 7.67 29.24 25.90
C THR A 143 9.14 29.54 25.60
N LEU A 144 10.05 28.86 26.30
CA LEU A 144 11.50 28.94 26.06
C LEU A 144 11.85 28.39 24.67
N MET A 145 11.27 27.25 24.28
CA MET A 145 11.47 26.64 22.96
C MET A 145 10.97 27.56 21.83
N LYS A 146 9.80 28.17 21.97
CA LYS A 146 9.27 29.18 21.03
C LYS A 146 10.16 30.43 20.98
N PHE A 147 10.72 30.86 22.11
CA PHE A 147 11.69 31.97 22.15
C PHE A 147 13.00 31.63 21.41
N VAL A 148 13.60 30.47 21.68
CA VAL A 148 14.84 30.01 21.01
C VAL A 148 14.60 29.85 19.51
N LEU A 149 13.53 29.17 19.10
CA LEU A 149 13.13 29.02 17.70
C LEU A 149 12.96 30.37 17.00
N SER A 150 12.27 31.32 17.64
CA SER A 150 12.04 32.67 17.11
C SER A 150 13.32 33.49 17.00
N ASN A 151 14.27 33.30 17.94
CA ASN A 151 15.57 33.96 17.88
C ASN A 151 16.46 33.35 16.78
N SER A 152 16.53 32.02 16.67
CA SER A 152 17.32 31.34 15.63
C SER A 152 16.78 31.67 14.23
N ARG A 153 15.45 31.66 14.02
CA ARG A 153 14.81 32.11 12.76
C ARG A 153 15.12 33.57 12.39
N ARG A 154 15.61 34.41 13.32
CA ARG A 154 16.01 35.80 13.09
C ARG A 154 17.53 36.03 13.01
N ARG A 155 18.35 35.10 13.52
CA ARG A 155 19.81 35.27 13.66
C ARG A 155 20.66 34.26 12.89
N MET A 156 20.10 33.13 12.48
CA MET A 156 20.78 32.04 11.78
C MET A 156 20.18 31.88 10.38
N THR A 157 20.21 32.96 9.59
CA THR A 157 19.62 33.02 8.23
C THR A 157 20.29 32.07 7.24
N GLU A 158 21.50 31.64 7.56
CA GLU A 158 22.30 30.64 6.84
C GLU A 158 21.92 29.18 7.16
N LYS A 159 21.04 28.95 8.15
CA LYS A 159 20.62 27.61 8.59
C LYS A 159 19.14 27.36 8.32
N ILE A 160 18.84 26.14 7.92
CA ILE A 160 17.50 25.70 7.54
C ILE A 160 16.77 25.20 8.78
N ILE A 161 15.95 26.08 9.36
CA ILE A 161 15.26 25.81 10.62
C ILE A 161 13.87 25.24 10.35
N ILE A 162 13.64 24.02 10.86
CA ILE A 162 12.36 23.31 10.84
C ILE A 162 11.93 22.96 12.28
N SER A 163 10.64 22.77 12.52
CA SER A 163 10.13 22.58 13.89
C SER A 163 8.83 21.81 13.97
N PHE A 164 8.66 21.02 15.04
CA PHE A 164 7.39 20.41 15.42
C PHE A 164 7.12 20.60 16.92
N PHE A 165 5.87 20.78 17.32
CA PHE A 165 5.47 20.93 18.71
C PHE A 165 4.32 19.95 18.95
N PHE A 166 4.55 18.92 19.77
CA PHE A 166 3.51 17.94 20.09
C PHE A 166 2.36 18.61 20.87
N ASN A 167 1.13 18.15 20.61
CA ASN A 167 -0.08 18.66 21.24
C ASN A 167 -0.96 17.52 21.77
N ALA A 168 -0.88 17.24 23.07
CA ALA A 168 -1.73 16.25 23.75
C ALA A 168 -3.24 16.53 23.55
N ARG A 169 -3.61 17.80 23.30
CA ARG A 169 -5.00 18.28 23.12
C ARG A 169 -5.43 18.38 21.64
N GLY A 170 -4.54 18.03 20.71
CA GLY A 170 -4.77 18.15 19.27
C GLY A 170 -5.43 16.92 18.63
N GLU A 171 -5.62 16.97 17.31
CA GLU A 171 -6.00 15.79 16.51
C GLU A 171 -4.90 14.71 16.56
N HIS A 172 -5.22 13.47 16.17
CA HIS A 172 -4.31 12.31 16.27
C HIS A 172 -2.92 12.55 15.65
N LEU A 173 -2.81 13.34 14.59
CA LEU A 173 -1.52 13.66 13.97
C LEU A 173 -0.67 14.62 14.82
N GLU A 174 -1.26 15.56 15.54
CA GLU A 174 -0.52 16.51 16.40
C GLU A 174 0.15 15.84 17.61
N LYS A 175 -0.33 14.66 18.02
CA LYS A 175 0.20 13.86 19.15
C LYS A 175 0.98 12.61 18.73
N SER A 176 1.30 12.44 17.45
CA SER A 176 1.97 11.22 16.94
C SER A 176 3.21 11.51 16.11
N THR A 177 4.14 10.55 16.10
CA THR A 177 5.36 10.60 15.28
C THR A 177 5.06 10.67 13.79
N ILE A 178 3.91 10.14 13.34
CA ILE A 178 3.41 10.27 11.96
C ILE A 178 3.26 11.76 11.58
N GLY A 179 2.57 12.56 12.41
CA GLY A 179 2.40 13.98 12.15
C GLY A 179 3.71 14.76 12.28
N MET A 180 4.57 14.38 13.24
CA MET A 180 5.91 14.94 13.37
C MET A 180 6.75 14.74 12.10
N TYR A 181 6.95 13.50 11.63
CA TYR A 181 7.74 13.24 10.41
C TYR A 181 7.10 13.88 9.18
N ARG A 182 5.77 13.86 9.04
CA ARG A 182 5.06 14.57 7.95
C ARG A 182 5.37 16.07 7.95
N SER A 183 5.30 16.74 9.10
CA SER A 183 5.57 18.17 9.21
C SER A 183 7.05 18.51 8.97
N LEU A 184 7.97 17.72 9.53
CA LEU A 184 9.40 17.94 9.34
C LEU A 184 9.83 17.70 7.88
N LEU A 185 9.35 16.62 7.25
CA LEU A 185 9.62 16.33 5.84
C LEU A 185 9.01 17.39 4.90
N LEU A 186 7.77 17.81 5.16
CA LEU A 186 7.11 18.88 4.40
C LEU A 186 7.90 20.19 4.47
N GLN A 187 8.28 20.63 5.68
CA GLN A 187 9.09 21.84 5.87
C GLN A 187 10.47 21.73 5.21
N LEU A 188 11.09 20.55 5.23
CA LEU A 188 12.42 20.32 4.64
C LEU A 188 12.38 20.35 3.11
N LEU A 189 11.43 19.64 2.49
CA LEU A 189 11.21 19.62 1.05
C LEU A 189 10.84 21.00 0.49
N GLN A 190 9.98 21.76 1.20
CA GLN A 190 9.62 23.13 0.82
C GLN A 190 10.81 24.11 0.88
N LYS A 191 11.75 23.90 1.82
CA LYS A 191 12.93 24.76 1.99
C LYS A 191 14.11 24.36 1.10
N ILE A 192 14.15 23.12 0.63
CA ILE A 192 15.28 22.56 -0.13
C ILE A 192 14.78 21.87 -1.41
N PRO A 193 14.63 22.61 -2.53
CA PRO A 193 14.13 22.05 -3.79
C PRO A 193 14.94 20.89 -4.37
N LYS A 194 16.25 20.80 -4.08
CA LYS A 194 17.10 19.67 -4.50
C LYS A 194 16.74 18.32 -3.85
N LEU A 195 15.90 18.30 -2.81
CA LEU A 195 15.44 17.08 -2.13
C LEU A 195 14.15 16.50 -2.73
N HIS A 196 13.56 17.11 -3.77
CA HIS A 196 12.29 16.62 -4.35
C HIS A 196 12.36 15.15 -4.80
N ASN A 197 13.52 14.72 -5.31
CA ASN A 197 13.81 13.34 -5.77
C ASN A 197 13.65 12.27 -4.66
N VAL A 198 13.64 12.65 -3.38
CA VAL A 198 13.39 11.70 -2.29
C VAL A 198 11.95 11.14 -2.35
N LEU A 199 11.03 11.82 -3.04
CA LEU A 199 9.68 11.33 -3.31
C LEU A 199 9.54 10.57 -4.65
N ASP A 200 10.64 10.19 -5.33
CA ASP A 200 10.59 9.51 -6.62
C ASP A 200 9.91 8.13 -6.53
N PRO A 201 8.84 7.83 -7.30
CA PRO A 201 8.04 6.60 -7.15
C PRO A 201 8.81 5.28 -7.29
N GLY A 202 9.98 5.28 -7.96
CA GLY A 202 10.84 4.10 -8.08
C GLY A 202 11.59 3.72 -6.80
N LEU A 203 11.70 4.64 -5.83
CA LEU A 203 12.31 4.40 -4.51
C LEU A 203 11.25 4.16 -3.42
N VAL A 204 10.07 4.77 -3.54
CA VAL A 204 9.04 4.76 -2.49
C VAL A 204 8.07 3.59 -2.63
N LEU A 205 8.57 2.37 -2.42
CA LEU A 205 7.77 1.15 -2.36
C LEU A 205 6.69 1.22 -1.26
N GLY A 206 5.41 1.24 -1.66
CA GLY A 206 4.28 0.96 -0.77
C GLY A 206 3.34 2.13 -0.44
N ILE A 207 3.54 3.34 -0.97
CA ILE A 207 2.49 4.38 -0.89
C ILE A 207 1.28 3.93 -1.71
N SER A 208 0.12 3.82 -1.05
CA SER A 208 -1.16 3.57 -1.72
C SER A 208 -1.57 4.79 -2.55
N GLU A 209 -2.41 4.59 -3.57
CA GLU A 209 -3.07 5.69 -4.30
C GLU A 209 -3.87 6.66 -3.39
N ASN A 210 -4.10 6.33 -2.12
CA ASN A 210 -4.81 7.18 -1.17
C ASN A 210 -3.87 8.08 -0.34
N HIS A 211 -2.55 7.91 -0.46
CA HIS A 211 -1.53 8.60 0.34
C HIS A 211 -1.56 8.22 1.84
N ASP A 212 -1.74 6.92 2.11
CA ASP A 212 -1.76 6.35 3.47
C ASP A 212 -0.34 6.25 4.06
N TRP A 213 0.20 7.36 4.59
CA TRP A 213 1.56 7.44 5.15
C TRP A 213 1.76 6.63 6.45
N THR A 214 2.69 5.67 6.45
CA THR A 214 3.12 4.92 7.66
C THR A 214 4.36 5.54 8.33
N VAL A 215 4.62 5.20 9.60
CA VAL A 215 5.79 5.71 10.35
C VAL A 215 7.10 5.31 9.67
N GLU A 216 7.19 4.08 9.17
CA GLU A 216 8.40 3.49 8.62
C GLU A 216 8.80 4.19 7.32
N VAL A 217 7.84 4.38 6.41
CA VAL A 217 8.03 5.11 5.14
C VAL A 217 8.42 6.56 5.43
N LEU A 218 7.67 7.26 6.28
CA LEU A 218 7.95 8.65 6.64
C LEU A 218 9.33 8.84 7.28
N ARG A 219 9.75 7.91 8.16
CA ARG A 219 11.07 7.92 8.78
C ARG A 219 12.16 7.75 7.72
N THR A 220 12.08 6.72 6.89
CA THR A 220 13.13 6.43 5.90
C THR A 220 13.25 7.53 4.85
N LEU A 221 12.14 8.16 4.45
CA LEU A 221 12.17 9.37 3.60
C LEU A 221 12.82 10.56 4.31
N PHE A 222 12.59 10.75 5.62
CA PHE A 222 13.25 11.80 6.39
C PHE A 222 14.75 11.54 6.58
N GLU A 223 15.15 10.28 6.80
CA GLU A 223 16.56 9.86 6.87
C GLU A 223 17.28 10.12 5.54
N GLN A 224 16.72 9.66 4.41
CA GLN A 224 17.24 9.92 3.06
C GLN A 224 17.31 11.43 2.72
N ALA A 225 16.33 12.21 3.18
CA ALA A 225 16.31 13.67 2.99
C ALA A 225 17.38 14.40 3.82
N VAL A 226 17.79 13.84 4.96
CA VAL A 226 18.89 14.36 5.79
C VAL A 226 20.25 13.90 5.26
N GLU A 227 20.38 12.65 4.78
CA GLU A 227 21.56 12.15 4.05
C GLU A 227 21.86 13.02 2.81
N SER A 228 20.82 13.41 2.08
CA SER A 228 20.93 14.20 0.84
C SER A 228 21.16 15.72 1.03
N LEU A 229 21.46 16.18 2.25
CA LEU A 229 21.63 17.61 2.56
C LEU A 229 22.89 18.25 1.95
N GLY A 230 23.99 17.52 1.83
CA GLY A 230 25.30 18.11 1.48
C GLY A 230 25.64 19.31 2.38
N ASP A 231 26.06 20.44 1.79
CA ASP A 231 26.46 21.65 2.53
C ASP A 231 25.35 22.32 3.36
N SER A 232 24.09 21.93 3.17
CA SER A 232 22.91 22.57 3.79
C SER A 232 22.80 22.21 5.28
N SER A 233 23.08 23.17 6.16
CA SER A 233 22.89 22.97 7.61
C SER A 233 21.41 23.07 8.01
N VAL A 234 20.94 22.09 8.78
CA VAL A 234 19.56 21.99 9.27
C VAL A 234 19.55 22.02 10.80
N ILE A 235 18.63 22.79 11.37
CA ILE A 235 18.30 22.72 12.81
C ILE A 235 16.83 22.31 12.96
N VAL A 236 16.60 21.25 13.72
CA VAL A 236 15.29 20.72 14.08
C VAL A 236 14.95 21.09 15.53
N PHE A 237 13.78 21.67 15.76
CA PHE A 237 13.25 21.91 17.11
C PHE A 237 12.03 21.01 17.35
N ILE A 238 12.05 20.21 18.42
CA ILE A 238 10.95 19.29 18.77
C ILE A 238 10.54 19.52 20.23
N ASP A 239 9.37 20.13 20.44
CA ASP A 239 8.84 20.45 21.77
C ASP A 239 7.84 19.41 22.29
N ALA A 240 7.74 19.33 23.62
CA ALA A 240 6.75 18.52 24.34
C ALA A 240 6.74 17.02 23.99
N LEU A 241 7.93 16.38 23.90
CA LEU A 241 8.05 14.94 23.63
C LEU A 241 7.19 14.07 24.59
N ASP A 242 7.00 14.51 25.83
CA ASP A 242 6.16 13.83 26.83
C ASP A 242 4.64 13.82 26.53
N GLU A 243 4.20 14.46 25.44
CA GLU A 243 2.81 14.46 24.96
C GLU A 243 2.54 13.39 23.86
N CYS A 244 3.51 12.52 23.58
CA CYS A 244 3.42 11.39 22.64
C CYS A 244 3.45 10.02 23.38
N ASN A 245 3.04 8.93 22.72
CA ASN A 245 3.15 7.57 23.29
C ASN A 245 4.62 7.17 23.53
N GLU A 246 4.91 6.52 24.67
CA GLU A 246 6.28 6.14 25.04
C GLU A 246 6.97 5.21 24.04
N SER A 247 6.26 4.24 23.48
CA SER A 247 6.73 3.37 22.39
C SER A 247 7.27 4.16 21.21
N ASP A 248 6.52 5.18 20.82
CA ASP A 248 6.72 5.93 19.59
C ASP A 248 7.87 6.93 19.78
N ILE A 249 7.98 7.54 20.97
CA ILE A 249 9.14 8.36 21.34
C ILE A 249 10.41 7.49 21.40
N ARG A 250 10.37 6.29 22.00
CA ARG A 250 11.54 5.40 22.07
C ARG A 250 12.02 4.98 20.67
N SER A 251 11.10 4.66 19.76
CA SER A 251 11.40 4.39 18.35
C SER A 251 12.01 5.60 17.64
N MET A 252 11.38 6.77 17.77
CA MET A 252 11.83 8.04 17.18
C MET A 252 13.22 8.44 17.67
N VAL A 253 13.47 8.45 18.98
CA VAL A 253 14.78 8.84 19.56
C VAL A 253 15.88 7.85 19.16
N SER A 254 15.56 6.56 19.01
CA SER A 254 16.51 5.56 18.48
C SER A 254 16.89 5.84 17.01
N SER A 255 15.91 6.25 16.21
CA SER A 255 16.10 6.61 14.80
C SER A 255 16.90 7.90 14.66
N PHE A 256 16.52 8.95 15.39
CA PHE A 256 17.26 10.21 15.45
C PHE A 256 18.70 10.04 15.96
N LYS A 257 18.93 9.23 17.01
CA LYS A 257 20.29 8.87 17.45
C LYS A 257 21.10 8.27 16.30
N SER A 258 20.54 7.30 15.58
CA SER A 258 21.20 6.65 14.44
C SER A 258 21.52 7.64 13.31
N LEU A 259 20.64 8.61 13.08
CA LEU A 259 20.82 9.68 12.10
C LEU A 259 21.89 10.70 12.52
N GLY A 260 22.03 11.00 13.81
CA GLY A 260 23.11 11.83 14.37
C GLY A 260 24.47 11.12 14.34
N ASP A 261 24.50 9.83 14.69
CA ASP A 261 25.69 8.97 14.55
C ASP A 261 26.18 8.94 13.09
N LEU A 262 25.26 8.85 12.11
CA LEU A 262 25.56 8.95 10.68
C LEU A 262 25.99 10.36 10.26
N SER A 263 25.31 11.40 10.75
CA SER A 263 25.63 12.80 10.40
C SER A 263 27.05 13.19 10.81
N VAL A 264 27.54 12.69 11.95
CA VAL A 264 28.92 12.90 12.40
C VAL A 264 29.93 12.09 11.57
N ALA A 265 29.55 10.93 11.03
CA ALA A 265 30.42 10.13 10.17
C ALA A 265 30.58 10.72 8.76
N GLU A 266 29.48 11.19 8.17
CA GLU A 266 29.44 11.75 6.80
C GLU A 266 29.63 13.29 6.74
N GLY A 267 29.84 13.95 7.89
CA GLY A 267 30.07 15.39 7.98
C GLY A 267 28.82 16.28 7.80
N ILE A 268 27.62 15.71 7.87
CA ILE A 268 26.35 16.39 7.64
C ILE A 268 26.03 17.34 8.80
N ARG A 269 25.68 18.59 8.49
CA ARG A 269 25.48 19.68 9.46
C ARG A 269 24.08 19.68 10.10
N PHE A 270 23.66 18.55 10.65
CA PHE A 270 22.36 18.31 11.28
C PHE A 270 22.40 18.53 12.80
N HIS A 271 21.49 19.37 13.32
CA HIS A 271 21.36 19.66 14.76
C HIS A 271 19.90 19.51 15.21
N VAL A 272 19.69 19.04 16.45
CA VAL A 272 18.36 18.77 17.01
C VAL A 272 18.27 19.28 18.43
N CYS A 273 17.25 20.07 18.72
CA CYS A 273 16.89 20.53 20.07
C CYS A 273 15.55 19.90 20.48
N LEU A 274 15.58 19.14 21.58
CA LEU A 274 14.45 18.39 22.13
C LEU A 274 13.99 19.02 23.45
N ALA A 275 12.69 18.98 23.76
CA ALA A 275 12.19 19.29 25.10
C ALA A 275 11.23 18.24 25.66
N SER A 276 11.36 17.93 26.96
CA SER A 276 10.50 16.95 27.65
C SER A 276 10.33 17.20 29.17
N ARG A 277 9.38 16.51 29.80
CA ARG A 277 9.41 16.17 31.24
C ARG A 277 10.61 15.25 31.55
N HIS A 278 10.89 15.02 32.84
CA HIS A 278 11.96 14.11 33.30
C HIS A 278 11.67 12.62 33.01
N TYR A 279 10.40 12.28 32.84
CA TYR A 279 9.89 10.96 32.47
C TYR A 279 9.23 11.07 31.08
N PRO A 280 9.30 10.03 30.21
CA PRO A 280 9.90 8.72 30.42
C PRO A 280 11.44 8.72 30.40
N HIS A 281 12.06 7.75 31.08
CA HIS A 281 13.51 7.57 31.08
C HIS A 281 13.98 7.01 29.73
N ILE A 282 14.45 7.89 28.86
CA ILE A 282 15.00 7.58 27.53
C ILE A 282 16.52 7.79 27.52
N THR A 283 17.26 6.74 27.18
CA THR A 283 18.72 6.74 27.16
C THR A 283 19.26 7.19 25.80
N MET A 284 19.83 8.40 25.76
CA MET A 284 20.57 8.94 24.62
C MET A 284 22.01 9.24 25.10
N PRO A 285 23.03 8.45 24.73
CA PRO A 285 24.36 8.53 25.34
C PRO A 285 25.15 9.81 25.02
N LYS A 286 24.98 10.36 23.81
CA LYS A 286 25.63 11.59 23.36
C LYS A 286 24.58 12.68 23.15
N LYS A 287 24.66 13.72 23.97
CA LYS A 287 23.82 14.93 23.96
C LYS A 287 24.38 15.93 24.98
N ILE A 288 24.00 17.20 24.83
CA ILE A 288 24.02 18.17 25.94
C ILE A 288 22.63 18.12 26.59
N GLU A 289 22.55 18.11 27.93
CA GLU A 289 21.30 18.14 28.67
C GLU A 289 21.22 19.37 29.58
N LEU A 290 20.14 20.13 29.46
CA LEU A 290 19.86 21.34 30.23
C LEU A 290 18.58 21.15 31.06
N ILE A 291 18.72 21.04 32.38
CA ILE A 291 17.60 21.03 33.31
C ILE A 291 17.26 22.47 33.69
N LEU A 292 15.99 22.87 33.55
CA LEU A 292 15.52 24.24 33.84
C LEU A 292 15.41 24.58 35.33
N GLU A 293 15.30 23.57 36.19
CA GLU A 293 15.15 23.74 37.65
C GLU A 293 16.49 24.15 38.28
N GLY A 294 16.46 25.12 39.22
CA GLY A 294 17.67 25.67 39.84
C GLY A 294 18.50 26.58 38.91
N GLN A 295 17.96 26.95 37.75
CA GLN A 295 18.60 27.88 36.83
C GLN A 295 18.33 29.31 37.27
N GLU A 296 19.34 30.00 37.81
CA GLU A 296 19.24 31.38 38.31
C GLU A 296 18.50 32.35 37.35
N GLY A 297 18.77 32.27 36.04
CA GLY A 297 18.07 33.08 35.03
C GLY A 297 16.62 32.70 34.77
N HIS A 298 16.22 31.46 35.04
CA HIS A 298 14.82 30.97 34.97
C HIS A 298 14.02 31.40 36.20
N GLU A 299 14.66 31.41 37.38
CA GLU A 299 14.08 31.95 38.60
C GLU A 299 13.88 33.47 38.49
N GLN A 300 14.86 34.19 37.92
CA GLN A 300 14.74 35.62 37.57
C GLN A 300 13.65 35.88 36.50
N ASP A 301 13.44 34.98 35.53
CA ASP A 301 12.33 35.07 34.57
C ASP A 301 10.96 35.00 35.26
N ILE A 302 10.82 34.13 36.28
CA ILE A 302 9.58 33.96 37.06
C ILE A 302 9.31 35.22 37.90
N SER A 303 10.31 35.70 38.64
CA SER A 303 10.17 36.91 39.47
C SER A 303 9.86 38.15 38.62
N SER A 304 10.56 38.37 37.50
CA SER A 304 10.29 39.58 36.68
C SER A 304 8.98 39.52 35.90
N TYR A 305 8.39 38.32 35.72
CA TYR A 305 7.01 38.19 35.25
C TYR A 305 6.02 38.58 36.36
N LEU A 306 6.21 38.09 37.59
CA LEU A 306 5.40 38.46 38.76
C LEU A 306 5.45 39.97 39.08
N GLU A 307 6.64 40.57 39.06
CA GLU A 307 6.83 42.02 39.20
C GLU A 307 5.99 42.83 38.21
N THR A 308 5.91 42.36 36.96
CA THR A 308 5.26 43.12 35.88
C THR A 308 3.73 42.98 35.90
N GLU A 309 3.20 41.84 36.36
CA GLU A 309 1.76 41.53 36.29
C GLU A 309 1.03 41.66 37.64
N LEU A 310 1.72 41.59 38.80
CA LEU A 310 1.07 41.45 40.12
C LEU A 310 1.75 42.13 41.34
N GLU A 311 2.98 42.65 41.25
CA GLU A 311 3.74 43.20 42.41
C GLU A 311 3.93 42.21 43.61
N ILE A 312 4.21 40.92 43.35
CA ILE A 312 4.28 39.87 44.40
C ILE A 312 5.53 38.98 44.30
N ASP A 313 6.24 38.75 45.43
CA ASP A 313 7.50 37.98 45.53
C ASP A 313 7.38 36.43 45.59
N LYS A 314 6.18 35.85 45.57
CA LYS A 314 5.98 34.40 45.81
C LYS A 314 5.57 33.60 44.55
N ALA A 315 6.51 32.80 44.03
CA ALA A 315 6.23 31.61 43.23
C ALA A 315 7.17 30.45 43.58
N SER A 316 6.61 29.26 43.78
CA SER A 316 7.36 28.03 44.08
C SER A 316 7.86 27.35 42.78
N GLY A 317 8.61 28.09 41.95
CA GLY A 317 9.30 27.56 40.76
C GLY A 317 8.44 27.11 39.56
N VAL A 318 7.09 27.16 39.64
CA VAL A 318 6.18 26.67 38.59
C VAL A 318 5.40 27.83 37.95
N PHE A 319 5.67 28.12 36.67
CA PHE A 319 5.05 29.23 35.93
C PHE A 319 3.51 29.11 35.83
N MET A 320 2.99 27.87 35.81
CA MET A 320 1.56 27.57 35.74
C MET A 320 0.76 28.08 36.96
N TRP A 321 1.38 28.08 38.14
CA TRP A 321 0.76 28.59 39.37
C TRP A 321 0.33 30.05 39.22
N VAL A 322 1.25 30.88 38.70
CA VAL A 322 1.01 32.32 38.49
C VAL A 322 -0.14 32.54 37.49
N VAL A 323 -0.12 31.84 36.35
CA VAL A 323 -1.11 32.05 35.27
C VAL A 323 -2.53 31.60 35.64
N LEU A 324 -2.68 30.65 36.56
CA LEU A 324 -3.98 30.27 37.14
C LEU A 324 -4.47 31.30 38.17
N VAL A 325 -3.58 31.64 39.10
CA VAL A 325 -3.92 32.42 40.30
C VAL A 325 -4.10 33.90 39.96
N THR A 326 -3.38 34.43 38.96
CA THR A 326 -3.53 35.80 38.44
C THR A 326 -5.00 36.15 38.18
N GLY A 327 -5.75 35.36 37.41
CA GLY A 327 -7.15 35.67 37.10
C GLY A 327 -8.06 35.74 38.34
N ILE A 328 -7.85 34.86 39.32
CA ILE A 328 -8.63 34.82 40.57
C ILE A 328 -8.26 35.98 41.50
N LEU A 329 -6.96 36.30 41.60
CA LEU A 329 -6.48 37.46 42.36
C LEU A 329 -6.93 38.76 41.72
N GLN A 330 -6.78 38.91 40.41
CA GLN A 330 -7.15 40.11 39.65
C GLN A 330 -8.66 40.37 39.76
N GLN A 331 -9.51 39.34 39.67
CA GLN A 331 -10.94 39.48 39.95
C GLN A 331 -11.24 40.01 41.37
N LYS A 332 -10.48 39.60 42.40
CA LYS A 332 -10.64 40.12 43.78
C LYS A 332 -10.02 41.51 43.98
N HIS A 333 -8.96 41.83 43.24
CA HIS A 333 -8.30 43.13 43.20
C HIS A 333 -9.19 44.18 42.56
N ASP A 334 -9.80 43.86 41.42
CA ASP A 334 -10.66 44.75 40.65
C ASP A 334 -12.02 44.98 41.36
N GLN A 335 -12.43 44.06 42.23
CA GLN A 335 -13.51 44.24 43.22
C GLN A 335 -13.08 45.03 44.48
N GLY A 336 -11.84 45.56 44.52
CA GLY A 336 -11.30 46.35 45.63
C GLY A 336 -11.00 45.57 46.91
N ARG A 337 -11.08 44.23 46.90
CA ARG A 337 -11.09 43.40 48.12
C ARG A 337 -9.69 43.05 48.62
N ILE A 338 -8.83 44.05 48.82
CA ILE A 338 -7.39 43.87 49.14
C ILE A 338 -7.14 42.99 50.38
N HIS A 339 -8.05 42.98 51.36
CA HIS A 339 -7.95 42.08 52.52
C HIS A 339 -8.32 40.62 52.20
N GLU A 340 -9.34 40.35 51.38
CA GLU A 340 -9.62 38.99 50.89
C GLU A 340 -8.55 38.52 49.91
N LEU A 341 -7.99 39.42 49.10
CA LEU A 341 -6.85 39.17 48.22
C LEU A 341 -5.63 38.65 49.02
N LYS A 342 -5.20 39.43 50.03
CA LYS A 342 -4.10 39.07 50.94
C LYS A 342 -4.44 37.94 51.91
N LYS A 343 -5.70 37.52 52.03
CA LYS A 343 -6.11 36.29 52.71
C LYS A 343 -5.97 35.10 51.77
N THR A 344 -6.61 35.15 50.61
CA THR A 344 -6.53 34.14 49.53
C THR A 344 -5.08 33.79 49.20
N LEU A 345 -4.21 34.79 49.00
CA LEU A 345 -2.77 34.62 48.72
C LEU A 345 -1.99 33.84 49.79
N ARG A 346 -2.50 33.74 51.02
CA ARG A 346 -1.91 32.96 52.12
C ARG A 346 -2.57 31.60 52.34
N GLU A 347 -3.70 31.35 51.68
CA GLU A 347 -4.49 30.12 51.79
C GLU A 347 -4.37 29.24 50.54
N ILE A 348 -3.75 29.72 49.45
CA ILE A 348 -3.44 28.89 48.28
C ILE A 348 -2.43 27.79 48.69
N PRO A 349 -2.65 26.51 48.31
CA PRO A 349 -1.80 25.39 48.70
C PRO A 349 -0.30 25.47 48.34
N GLY A 350 0.45 24.44 48.72
CA GLY A 350 1.81 24.22 48.20
C GLY A 350 1.82 23.43 46.88
N ASP A 351 0.79 22.61 46.66
CA ASP A 351 0.75 21.63 45.58
C ASP A 351 -0.34 21.91 44.52
N LEU A 352 -0.03 21.61 43.25
CA LEU A 352 -0.87 21.92 42.10
C LEU A 352 -2.17 21.09 42.07
N HIS A 353 -2.17 19.91 42.67
CA HIS A 353 -3.28 18.97 42.70
C HIS A 353 -4.25 19.31 43.85
N GLU A 354 -3.72 19.82 44.97
CA GLU A 354 -4.50 20.53 45.98
C GLU A 354 -5.18 21.78 45.38
N LEU A 355 -4.44 22.62 44.63
CA LEU A 355 -5.02 23.80 43.96
C LEU A 355 -6.14 23.44 42.96
N PHE A 356 -5.99 22.37 42.17
CA PHE A 356 -7.08 21.92 41.29
C PHE A 356 -8.30 21.41 42.07
N ARG A 357 -8.08 20.66 43.15
CA ARG A 357 -9.14 20.19 44.04
C ARG A 357 -9.93 21.37 44.60
N ASP A 358 -9.25 22.37 45.14
CA ASP A 358 -9.85 23.59 45.71
C ASP A 358 -10.63 24.40 44.67
N ILE A 359 -10.12 24.56 43.44
CA ILE A 359 -10.84 25.28 42.37
C ILE A 359 -12.17 24.58 42.04
N LEU A 360 -12.17 23.24 42.00
CA LEU A 360 -13.36 22.46 41.68
C LEU A 360 -14.37 22.46 42.84
N THR A 361 -13.93 22.26 44.09
CA THR A 361 -14.80 22.17 45.29
C THR A 361 -15.21 23.51 45.88
N ARG A 362 -14.62 24.63 45.47
CA ARG A 362 -14.83 26.00 46.00
C ARG A 362 -16.30 26.39 46.25
N ASP A 363 -17.19 25.89 45.39
CA ASP A 363 -18.62 26.15 45.38
C ASP A 363 -19.34 25.05 44.58
N ASP A 364 -20.58 24.68 44.95
CA ASP A 364 -21.44 23.79 44.16
C ASP A 364 -22.25 24.55 43.08
N ALA A 365 -21.93 25.82 42.83
CA ALA A 365 -22.60 26.63 41.82
C ALA A 365 -22.36 26.07 40.42
N ASN A 366 -23.44 25.86 39.66
CA ASN A 366 -23.44 25.32 38.30
C ASN A 366 -22.64 24.00 38.15
N LYS A 367 -22.66 23.13 39.16
CA LYS A 367 -21.92 21.86 39.19
C LYS A 367 -22.14 20.98 37.96
N ASP A 368 -23.35 20.94 37.43
CA ASP A 368 -23.70 20.18 36.22
C ASP A 368 -23.10 20.80 34.94
N GLU A 369 -23.01 22.13 34.85
CA GLU A 369 -22.30 22.80 33.74
C GLU A 369 -20.80 22.54 33.80
N LEU A 370 -20.21 22.57 35.00
CA LEU A 370 -18.80 22.22 35.22
C LEU A 370 -18.53 20.76 34.84
N LEU A 371 -19.42 19.84 35.22
CA LEU A 371 -19.31 18.44 34.88
C LEU A 371 -19.36 18.22 33.36
N LEU A 372 -20.42 18.69 32.69
CA LEU A 372 -20.58 18.54 31.24
C LEU A 372 -19.44 19.22 30.47
N CYS A 373 -19.02 20.41 30.88
CA CYS A 373 -17.86 21.11 30.30
C CYS A 373 -16.58 20.26 30.42
N THR A 374 -16.33 19.70 31.60
CA THR A 374 -15.18 18.84 31.87
C THR A 374 -15.22 17.56 31.03
N GLN A 375 -16.37 16.88 30.97
CA GLN A 375 -16.56 15.66 30.17
C GLN A 375 -16.38 15.91 28.67
N TRP A 376 -16.94 17.00 28.13
CA TRP A 376 -16.79 17.36 26.72
C TRP A 376 -15.32 17.64 26.36
N ILE A 377 -14.57 18.37 27.20
CA ILE A 377 -13.14 18.63 26.94
C ILE A 377 -12.29 17.35 27.11
N LEU A 378 -12.70 16.40 27.94
CA LEU A 378 -11.98 15.14 28.16
C LEU A 378 -12.22 14.06 27.10
N PHE A 379 -13.49 13.83 26.75
CA PHE A 379 -13.99 12.61 26.09
C PHE A 379 -14.64 12.85 24.72
N ALA A 380 -14.67 14.09 24.23
CA ALA A 380 -15.04 14.37 22.85
C ALA A 380 -14.05 13.68 21.87
N ARG A 381 -14.58 13.05 20.82
CA ARG A 381 -13.79 12.40 19.75
C ARG A 381 -12.82 13.34 19.03
N GLN A 382 -13.17 14.63 18.97
CA GLN A 382 -12.38 15.74 18.44
C GLN A 382 -12.70 17.00 19.28
N PRO A 383 -11.76 17.95 19.48
CA PRO A 383 -12.03 19.16 20.24
C PRO A 383 -13.22 19.97 19.70
N LEU A 384 -14.10 20.43 20.60
CA LEU A 384 -15.27 21.23 20.23
C LEU A 384 -14.91 22.71 20.00
N LYS A 385 -15.63 23.37 19.10
CA LYS A 385 -15.64 24.84 19.02
C LYS A 385 -16.39 25.45 20.22
N PRO A 386 -16.17 26.74 20.55
CA PRO A 386 -16.89 27.42 21.64
C PRO A 386 -18.42 27.29 21.53
N GLU A 387 -18.97 27.52 20.34
CA GLU A 387 -20.41 27.45 20.07
C GLU A 387 -20.92 26.01 20.23
N GLN A 388 -20.14 25.03 19.79
CA GLN A 388 -20.48 23.61 19.91
C GLN A 388 -20.52 23.17 21.36
N LEU A 389 -19.52 23.54 22.17
CA LEU A 389 -19.50 23.24 23.60
C LEU A 389 -20.66 23.90 24.34
N TYR A 390 -20.98 25.16 24.02
CA TYR A 390 -22.12 25.86 24.58
C TYR A 390 -23.43 25.10 24.34
N PHE A 391 -23.78 24.81 23.08
CA PHE A 391 -25.03 24.12 22.75
C PHE A 391 -25.06 22.67 23.24
N ALA A 392 -23.90 21.99 23.33
CA ALA A 392 -23.80 20.64 23.88
C ALA A 392 -24.02 20.56 25.40
N ILE A 393 -23.55 21.55 26.18
CA ILE A 393 -23.86 21.64 27.62
C ILE A 393 -25.34 22.00 27.81
N ARG A 394 -25.85 22.94 27.00
CA ARG A 394 -27.22 23.45 27.14
C ARG A 394 -28.30 22.44 26.77
N SER A 395 -28.03 21.51 25.84
CA SER A 395 -28.99 20.48 25.42
C SER A 395 -29.46 19.58 26.58
N TYR A 396 -28.55 19.23 27.49
CA TYR A 396 -28.84 18.38 28.64
C TYR A 396 -29.63 19.11 29.74
N LEU A 397 -29.28 20.38 29.98
CA LEU A 397 -29.78 21.14 31.14
C LEU A 397 -31.15 21.78 30.90
N LYS A 398 -31.53 22.04 29.63
CA LYS A 398 -32.81 22.66 29.26
C LYS A 398 -33.35 22.11 27.94
N PRO A 399 -34.03 20.95 27.96
CA PRO A 399 -34.45 20.21 26.74
C PRO A 399 -35.62 20.85 25.95
N VAL A 400 -35.95 22.13 26.16
CA VAL A 400 -37.07 22.83 25.50
C VAL A 400 -36.57 24.12 24.87
N ASN A 401 -36.63 24.21 23.53
CA ASN A 401 -36.43 25.41 22.70
C ASN A 401 -35.08 26.17 22.83
N ILE A 402 -33.96 25.50 23.16
CA ILE A 402 -32.61 26.13 23.17
C ILE A 402 -31.59 25.41 22.26
N CYS A 403 -32.07 24.71 21.22
CA CYS A 403 -31.21 23.97 20.29
C CYS A 403 -30.73 24.86 19.13
N LYS A 404 -31.57 25.82 18.73
CA LYS A 404 -31.31 26.81 17.68
C LYS A 404 -30.58 28.03 18.24
N TRP A 405 -29.54 28.48 17.55
CA TRP A 405 -28.78 29.68 17.89
C TRP A 405 -29.43 30.92 17.26
N ASN A 406 -30.09 31.74 18.09
CA ASN A 406 -30.34 33.13 17.72
C ASN A 406 -29.09 33.96 18.02
N ARG A 407 -28.45 34.51 16.97
CA ARG A 407 -27.27 35.36 17.08
C ARG A 407 -27.57 36.78 17.57
N ASP A 408 -28.83 37.20 17.49
CA ASP A 408 -29.30 38.50 18.01
C ASP A 408 -29.55 38.44 19.53
N GLU A 409 -29.58 37.24 20.12
CA GLU A 409 -29.73 37.02 21.58
C GLU A 409 -28.44 36.53 22.26
N ILE A 410 -27.56 35.82 21.55
CA ILE A 410 -26.38 35.15 22.13
C ILE A 410 -25.14 35.47 21.28
N GLU A 411 -24.34 36.43 21.75
CA GLU A 411 -23.06 36.76 21.12
C GLU A 411 -21.95 35.73 21.40
N VAL A 412 -20.97 35.65 20.51
CA VAL A 412 -19.74 34.83 20.69
C VAL A 412 -18.96 35.25 21.95
N HIS A 413 -19.07 36.51 22.36
CA HIS A 413 -18.47 37.00 23.60
C HIS A 413 -19.12 36.37 24.85
N ASP A 414 -20.45 36.17 24.85
CA ASP A 414 -21.16 35.57 25.98
C ASP A 414 -21.01 34.04 26.01
N ILE A 415 -20.89 33.39 24.85
CA ILE A 415 -20.42 32.00 24.74
C ILE A 415 -19.03 31.87 25.40
N SER A 416 -18.12 32.81 25.14
CA SER A 416 -16.78 32.82 25.73
C SER A 416 -16.80 33.02 27.25
N LYS A 417 -17.66 33.91 27.77
CA LYS A 417 -17.88 34.08 29.22
C LYS A 417 -18.46 32.82 29.85
N PHE A 418 -19.45 32.19 29.21
CA PHE A 418 -20.10 30.98 29.69
C PHE A 418 -19.08 29.86 29.89
N ILE A 419 -18.27 29.55 28.87
CA ILE A 419 -17.23 28.50 28.94
C ILE A 419 -16.23 28.79 30.07
N LEU A 420 -15.81 30.04 30.23
CA LEU A 420 -14.90 30.44 31.31
C LEU A 420 -15.55 30.25 32.70
N SER A 421 -16.83 30.60 32.86
CA SER A 421 -17.56 30.42 34.11
C SER A 421 -17.84 28.95 34.44
N SER A 422 -18.36 28.16 33.48
CA SER A 422 -18.69 26.75 33.69
C SER A 422 -17.43 25.93 33.94
N SER A 423 -16.30 26.23 33.29
CA SER A 423 -15.01 25.59 33.59
C SER A 423 -14.30 26.11 34.85
N LYS A 424 -14.87 27.08 35.58
CA LYS A 424 -14.24 27.81 36.69
C LYS A 424 -12.85 28.39 36.37
N GLY A 425 -12.60 28.73 35.10
CA GLY A 425 -11.32 29.23 34.59
C GLY A 425 -10.30 28.14 34.20
N LEU A 426 -10.65 26.85 34.28
CA LEU A 426 -9.76 25.75 33.89
C LEU A 426 -9.69 25.51 32.38
N ALA A 427 -10.62 26.08 31.59
CA ALA A 427 -10.62 26.01 30.14
C ALA A 427 -10.32 27.37 29.48
N GLU A 428 -9.67 27.34 28.32
CA GLU A 428 -9.46 28.48 27.43
C GLU A 428 -9.91 28.14 25.99
N ILE A 429 -10.15 29.19 25.21
CA ILE A 429 -10.38 29.11 23.77
C ILE A 429 -9.04 29.32 23.07
N THR A 430 -8.71 28.46 22.10
CA THR A 430 -7.47 28.56 21.33
C THR A 430 -7.42 29.84 20.48
N ARG A 431 -6.21 30.34 20.26
CA ARG A 431 -5.90 31.62 19.58
C ARG A 431 -5.72 31.46 18.07
N THR A 432 -6.01 30.29 17.53
CA THR A 432 -5.95 29.94 16.10
C THR A 432 -6.98 30.75 15.31
N LYS A 433 -6.51 31.63 14.42
CA LYS A 433 -7.37 32.57 13.68
C LYS A 433 -8.40 31.93 12.74
N GLN A 434 -8.17 30.68 12.35
CA GLN A 434 -8.92 30.02 11.28
C GLN A 434 -9.95 29.01 11.81
N ASP A 435 -9.74 28.48 13.02
CA ASP A 435 -10.66 27.54 13.67
C ASP A 435 -10.34 27.48 15.18
N PRO A 436 -11.11 28.20 16.05
CA PRO A 436 -10.93 28.16 17.49
C PRO A 436 -11.65 26.96 18.11
N THR A 437 -11.05 26.41 19.15
CA THR A 437 -11.48 25.21 19.90
C THR A 437 -11.33 25.45 21.39
N VAL A 438 -12.10 24.71 22.20
CA VAL A 438 -12.00 24.76 23.66
C VAL A 438 -11.05 23.67 24.16
N GLN A 439 -10.13 24.04 25.04
CA GLN A 439 -9.18 23.13 25.68
C GLN A 439 -9.01 23.48 27.16
N PHE A 440 -8.50 22.56 27.98
CA PHE A 440 -7.96 22.96 29.28
C PHE A 440 -6.75 23.90 29.09
N ILE A 441 -6.54 24.83 30.02
CA ILE A 441 -5.38 25.74 30.01
C ILE A 441 -4.03 25.00 30.01
N HIS A 442 -3.94 23.88 30.72
CA HIS A 442 -2.69 23.13 30.90
C HIS A 442 -2.93 21.63 31.07
N GLU A 443 -1.93 20.84 30.70
CA GLU A 443 -2.04 19.38 30.68
C GLU A 443 -2.20 18.79 32.07
N SER A 444 -1.63 19.45 33.08
CA SER A 444 -1.80 19.08 34.48
C SER A 444 -3.27 19.03 34.93
N VAL A 445 -4.17 19.79 34.31
CA VAL A 445 -5.62 19.70 34.58
C VAL A 445 -6.14 18.34 34.13
N ARG A 446 -5.77 17.91 32.90
CA ARG A 446 -6.15 16.61 32.34
C ARG A 446 -5.46 15.44 33.06
N ASP A 447 -4.20 15.60 33.43
CA ASP A 447 -3.44 14.64 34.25
C ASP A 447 -4.19 14.40 35.59
N PHE A 448 -4.47 15.46 36.36
CA PHE A 448 -5.18 15.39 37.65
C PHE A 448 -6.57 14.75 37.52
N LEU A 449 -7.36 15.20 36.54
CA LEU A 449 -8.73 14.69 36.32
C LEU A 449 -8.77 13.19 36.01
N LEU A 450 -7.82 12.68 35.20
CA LEU A 450 -7.82 11.30 34.71
C LEU A 450 -6.98 10.31 35.54
N LYS A 451 -5.90 10.74 36.19
CA LYS A 451 -4.91 9.85 36.82
C LYS A 451 -5.01 9.76 38.34
N GLU A 452 -5.67 10.72 38.98
CA GLU A 452 -5.65 10.90 40.44
C GLU A 452 -7.06 11.07 41.02
N ASP A 453 -8.05 10.46 40.37
CA ASP A 453 -9.48 10.55 40.71
C ASP A 453 -10.02 11.98 40.84
N GLY A 454 -9.36 12.98 40.22
CA GLY A 454 -9.81 14.38 40.19
C GLY A 454 -11.24 14.52 39.63
N LEU A 455 -11.62 13.65 38.70
CA LEU A 455 -12.99 13.49 38.22
C LEU A 455 -13.99 13.12 39.33
N ARG A 456 -13.66 12.19 40.25
CA ARG A 456 -14.54 11.76 41.36
C ARG A 456 -14.89 12.91 42.31
N VAL A 457 -14.04 13.92 42.40
CA VAL A 457 -14.27 15.12 43.22
C VAL A 457 -15.49 15.92 42.72
N ILE A 458 -15.74 15.90 41.40
CA ILE A 458 -16.92 16.50 40.78
C ILE A 458 -18.08 15.48 40.77
N LEU A 459 -17.77 14.22 40.42
CA LEU A 459 -18.70 13.11 40.17
C LEU A 459 -19.17 12.36 41.44
N MET A 460 -19.59 13.09 42.48
CA MET A 460 -20.20 12.46 43.66
C MET A 460 -21.56 11.83 43.31
N GLY A 461 -21.60 10.52 43.12
CA GLY A 461 -22.84 9.75 42.88
C GLY A 461 -22.86 8.90 41.60
N LEU A 462 -21.76 8.86 40.84
CA LEU A 462 -21.59 8.01 39.66
C LEU A 462 -20.64 6.82 39.94
N GLY A 463 -20.75 5.76 39.16
CA GLY A 463 -20.28 4.41 39.46
C GLY A 463 -18.80 4.14 39.25
N GLU A 464 -18.44 2.86 39.12
CA GLU A 464 -17.03 2.44 39.04
C GLU A 464 -16.36 2.85 37.72
N ASN A 465 -17.12 3.00 36.62
CA ASN A 465 -16.61 3.35 35.30
C ASN A 465 -17.06 4.74 34.82
N ILE A 466 -16.45 5.75 35.43
CA ILE A 466 -16.59 7.18 35.12
C ILE A 466 -16.52 7.50 33.61
N GLN A 467 -15.63 6.83 32.87
CA GLN A 467 -15.47 7.08 31.45
C GLN A 467 -16.70 6.60 30.67
N ALA A 468 -17.17 5.38 30.92
CA ALA A 468 -18.37 4.85 30.28
C ALA A 468 -19.60 5.71 30.58
N GLU A 469 -19.79 6.12 31.84
CA GLU A 469 -20.92 6.96 32.26
C GLU A 469 -20.86 8.37 31.65
N SER A 470 -19.65 8.91 31.50
CA SER A 470 -19.45 10.16 30.76
C SER A 470 -19.83 9.99 29.30
N HIS A 471 -19.37 8.93 28.62
CA HIS A 471 -19.78 8.65 27.24
C HIS A 471 -21.30 8.41 27.11
N GLU A 472 -21.95 7.78 28.08
CA GLU A 472 -23.41 7.62 28.15
C GLU A 472 -24.14 8.98 28.25
N GLN A 473 -23.62 9.93 29.03
CA GLN A 473 -24.15 11.30 29.13
C GLN A 473 -23.89 12.11 27.85
N LEU A 474 -22.68 12.05 27.28
CA LEU A 474 -22.36 12.70 26.00
C LEU A 474 -23.24 12.16 24.85
N LYS A 475 -23.52 10.85 24.84
CA LYS A 475 -24.43 10.19 23.90
C LYS A 475 -25.87 10.68 24.05
N LYS A 476 -26.37 10.90 25.27
CA LYS A 476 -27.69 11.53 25.51
C LYS A 476 -27.72 12.95 24.93
N CYS A 477 -26.75 13.79 25.27
CA CYS A 477 -26.64 15.15 24.73
C CYS A 477 -26.69 15.17 23.18
N CYS A 478 -25.92 14.29 22.52
CA CYS A 478 -25.95 14.13 21.08
C CYS A 478 -27.33 13.68 20.55
N TYR A 479 -27.96 12.72 21.20
CA TYR A 479 -29.28 12.21 20.81
C TYR A 479 -30.37 13.28 20.97
N ASP A 480 -30.47 13.90 22.14
CA ASP A 480 -31.52 14.86 22.48
C ASP A 480 -31.44 16.12 21.59
N TYR A 481 -30.22 16.63 21.34
CA TYR A 481 -30.01 17.74 20.41
C TYR A 481 -30.38 17.37 18.96
N THR A 482 -30.14 16.12 18.56
CA THR A 482 -30.54 15.60 17.23
C THR A 482 -32.07 15.47 17.13
N MET A 483 -32.75 14.99 18.19
CA MET A 483 -34.23 14.89 18.23
C MET A 483 -34.88 16.28 18.22
N CYS A 484 -34.28 17.24 18.92
CA CYS A 484 -34.73 18.63 18.95
C CYS A 484 -34.79 19.22 17.52
N HIS A 485 -33.75 19.04 16.71
CA HIS A 485 -33.78 19.45 15.30
C HIS A 485 -34.86 18.70 14.48
N MET A 486 -35.06 17.40 14.70
CA MET A 486 -36.08 16.62 13.99
C MET A 486 -37.52 17.05 14.31
N THR A 487 -37.76 17.68 15.46
CA THR A 487 -39.09 18.21 15.84
C THR A 487 -39.34 19.65 15.38
N ASP A 488 -38.29 20.38 15.00
CA ASP A 488 -38.33 21.79 14.54
C ASP A 488 -38.55 21.93 13.02
N GLY A 489 -38.44 20.83 12.24
CA GLY A 489 -38.69 20.88 10.79
C GLY A 489 -38.75 19.52 10.07
N ALA A 490 -39.63 19.45 9.07
CA ALA A 490 -39.73 18.28 8.19
C ALA A 490 -38.53 18.19 7.23
N LEU A 491 -37.77 17.11 7.32
CA LEU A 491 -36.63 16.82 6.44
C LEU A 491 -37.09 16.06 5.18
N SER A 492 -36.74 16.57 3.99
CA SER A 492 -36.85 15.81 2.74
C SER A 492 -35.67 14.85 2.57
N SER A 493 -35.92 13.66 2.03
CA SER A 493 -34.87 12.72 1.59
C SER A 493 -34.18 13.19 0.31
N ASP A 494 -34.90 13.92 -0.54
CA ASP A 494 -34.53 14.19 -1.92
C ASP A 494 -34.38 15.71 -2.11
N LEU A 495 -33.17 16.21 -1.84
CA LEU A 495 -32.76 17.60 -2.04
C LEU A 495 -31.70 17.66 -3.15
N ALA A 496 -31.80 18.66 -4.02
CA ALA A 496 -30.82 18.91 -5.05
C ALA A 496 -29.45 19.29 -4.47
N LYS A 497 -28.39 19.17 -5.27
CA LYS A 497 -27.01 19.38 -4.81
C LYS A 497 -26.75 20.76 -4.19
N ASP A 498 -27.35 21.80 -4.76
CA ASP A 498 -27.20 23.17 -4.27
C ASP A 498 -28.10 23.43 -3.05
N GLU A 499 -29.32 22.87 -3.03
CA GLU A 499 -30.22 22.87 -1.88
C GLU A 499 -29.59 22.17 -0.66
N LEU A 500 -28.83 21.09 -0.87
CA LEU A 500 -28.05 20.43 0.19
C LEU A 500 -26.92 21.31 0.73
N LEU A 501 -26.28 22.13 -0.11
CA LEU A 501 -25.26 23.08 0.34
C LEU A 501 -25.88 24.22 1.15
N ASP A 502 -27.08 24.68 0.79
CA ASP A 502 -27.81 25.70 1.55
C ASP A 502 -28.42 25.15 2.84
N ALA A 503 -29.03 23.96 2.81
CA ALA A 503 -29.50 23.26 4.00
C ALA A 503 -28.36 22.99 4.99
N ARG A 504 -27.18 22.59 4.50
CA ARG A 504 -25.98 22.42 5.33
C ARG A 504 -25.46 23.73 5.89
N ARG A 505 -25.39 24.79 5.08
CA ARG A 505 -24.99 26.14 5.54
C ARG A 505 -25.97 26.68 6.57
N LYS A 506 -27.27 26.40 6.43
CA LYS A 506 -28.30 26.75 7.41
C LYS A 506 -28.10 25.95 8.70
N ALA A 507 -27.95 24.63 8.62
CA ALA A 507 -27.73 23.76 9.78
C ALA A 507 -26.46 24.14 10.58
N ASP A 508 -25.34 24.41 9.90
CA ASP A 508 -24.09 24.86 10.56
C ASP A 508 -24.23 26.23 11.24
N ASN A 509 -25.07 27.13 10.70
CA ASN A 509 -25.27 28.46 11.27
C ASN A 509 -26.30 28.47 12.41
N GLU A 510 -27.41 27.74 12.27
CA GLU A 510 -28.53 27.72 13.21
C GLU A 510 -28.37 26.66 14.30
N TYR A 511 -27.66 25.54 14.06
CA TYR A 511 -27.52 24.43 15.03
C TYR A 511 -26.04 23.97 15.12
N PRO A 512 -25.12 24.77 15.70
CA PRO A 512 -23.67 24.55 15.58
C PRO A 512 -23.16 23.17 16.00
N PHE A 513 -23.82 22.54 16.98
CA PHE A 513 -23.47 21.24 17.51
C PHE A 513 -24.01 20.06 16.67
N LEU A 514 -24.95 20.28 15.73
CA LEU A 514 -25.71 19.20 15.08
C LEU A 514 -24.83 18.24 14.29
N ARG A 515 -23.86 18.77 13.52
CA ARG A 515 -22.88 17.95 12.79
C ARG A 515 -22.13 17.01 13.73
N TYR A 516 -21.67 17.52 14.87
CA TYR A 516 -20.96 16.71 15.86
C TYR A 516 -21.88 15.63 16.44
N ALA A 517 -23.08 16.04 16.88
CA ALA A 517 -24.06 15.18 17.51
C ALA A 517 -24.42 13.98 16.63
N VAL A 518 -24.80 14.24 15.38
CA VAL A 518 -25.17 13.22 14.38
C VAL A 518 -24.00 12.27 14.10
N GLN A 519 -22.79 12.80 13.88
CA GLN A 519 -21.61 12.00 13.50
C GLN A 519 -21.00 11.19 14.66
N ASN A 520 -21.33 11.51 15.93
CA ASN A 520 -20.68 10.91 17.10
C ASN A 520 -21.62 10.23 18.11
N VAL A 521 -22.94 10.32 17.96
CA VAL A 521 -23.90 9.62 18.86
C VAL A 521 -23.63 8.11 18.95
N LEU A 522 -23.36 7.45 17.82
CA LEU A 522 -23.01 6.02 17.76
C LEU A 522 -21.60 5.72 18.30
N TYR A 523 -20.66 6.66 18.17
CA TYR A 523 -19.32 6.53 18.78
C TYR A 523 -19.39 6.57 20.31
N HIS A 524 -20.10 7.55 20.88
CA HIS A 524 -20.27 7.63 22.33
C HIS A 524 -21.09 6.46 22.88
N ALA A 525 -22.11 5.98 22.15
CA ALA A 525 -22.81 4.73 22.49
C ALA A 525 -21.85 3.52 22.53
N ASN A 526 -21.00 3.35 21.51
CA ASN A 526 -20.04 2.23 21.48
C ASN A 526 -19.08 2.26 22.67
N THR A 527 -18.52 3.42 23.01
CA THR A 527 -17.57 3.51 24.14
C THR A 527 -18.24 3.49 25.53
N ALA A 528 -19.54 3.77 25.63
CA ALA A 528 -20.32 3.44 26.83
C ALA A 528 -20.50 1.92 26.97
N GLU A 529 -20.76 1.20 25.87
CA GLU A 529 -20.84 -0.27 25.85
C GLU A 529 -19.48 -0.96 26.08
N GLU A 530 -18.37 -0.34 25.65
CA GLU A 530 -17.00 -0.80 25.95
C GLU A 530 -16.67 -0.81 27.44
N GLY A 531 -17.43 -0.06 28.24
CA GLY A 531 -17.37 -0.05 29.71
C GLY A 531 -18.66 -0.56 30.37
N ASP A 532 -19.31 -1.54 29.76
CA ASP A 532 -20.45 -2.32 30.27
C ASP A 532 -21.79 -1.58 30.47
N ILE A 533 -21.94 -0.34 29.97
CA ILE A 533 -23.24 0.36 29.98
C ILE A 533 -24.07 -0.04 28.76
N SER A 534 -25.04 -0.94 28.98
CA SER A 534 -25.81 -1.56 27.90
C SER A 534 -26.63 -0.58 27.06
N GLN A 535 -26.32 -0.51 25.77
CA GLN A 535 -27.00 0.28 24.75
C GLN A 535 -28.17 -0.46 24.08
N THR A 536 -28.50 -1.68 24.53
CA THR A 536 -29.53 -2.53 23.89
C THR A 536 -30.89 -1.82 23.74
N SER A 537 -31.30 -1.02 24.74
CA SER A 537 -32.55 -0.23 24.67
C SER A 537 -32.45 0.95 23.68
N PHE A 538 -31.28 1.59 23.62
CA PHE A 538 -30.99 2.70 22.70
C PHE A 538 -30.99 2.23 21.25
N LEU A 539 -30.33 1.11 20.92
CA LEU A 539 -30.33 0.55 19.56
C LEU A 539 -31.74 0.17 19.08
N ARG A 540 -32.61 -0.34 19.97
CA ARG A 540 -34.02 -0.66 19.66
C ARG A 540 -34.89 0.57 19.38
N THR A 541 -34.55 1.73 19.93
CA THR A 541 -35.33 2.98 19.81
C THR A 541 -34.68 4.01 18.89
N PHE A 542 -33.54 3.67 18.28
CA PHE A 542 -32.78 4.58 17.43
C PHE A 542 -33.55 4.94 16.13
N PRO A 543 -33.81 6.23 15.84
CA PRO A 543 -34.60 6.67 14.68
C PRO A 543 -33.76 6.66 13.40
N LEU A 544 -33.35 5.46 13.00
CA LEU A 544 -32.36 5.18 11.95
C LEU A 544 -32.59 5.96 10.65
N ALA A 545 -33.81 5.92 10.10
CA ALA A 545 -34.12 6.57 8.82
C ALA A 545 -33.94 8.10 8.86
N ALA A 546 -34.33 8.74 9.97
CA ALA A 546 -34.16 10.18 10.15
C ALA A 546 -32.69 10.54 10.46
N TRP A 547 -31.97 9.69 11.19
CA TRP A 547 -30.53 9.85 11.40
C TRP A 547 -29.74 9.73 10.09
N ILE A 548 -30.10 8.80 9.19
CA ILE A 548 -29.48 8.65 7.86
C ILE A 548 -29.60 9.95 7.06
N ILE A 549 -30.79 10.59 7.05
CA ILE A 549 -31.00 11.86 6.32
C ILE A 549 -30.08 12.96 6.86
N LEU A 550 -29.95 13.10 8.18
CA LEU A 550 -29.02 14.06 8.80
C LEU A 550 -27.55 13.69 8.60
N ASN A 551 -27.18 12.41 8.61
CA ASN A 551 -25.81 11.98 8.34
C ASN A 551 -25.42 12.30 6.88
N ASN A 552 -26.31 12.02 5.93
CA ASN A 552 -26.14 12.35 4.52
C ASN A 552 -26.05 13.86 4.26
N LEU A 553 -26.79 14.69 5.01
CA LEU A 553 -26.68 16.15 4.98
C LEU A 553 -25.25 16.61 5.31
N PHE A 554 -24.52 15.90 6.19
CA PHE A 554 -23.16 16.24 6.60
C PHE A 554 -22.02 15.49 5.90
N GLU A 555 -22.30 14.45 5.10
CA GLU A 555 -21.27 13.80 4.28
C GLU A 555 -21.04 14.56 2.96
N ASP A 556 -19.78 14.94 2.73
CA ASP A 556 -19.31 15.70 1.56
C ASP A 556 -19.34 14.86 0.28
N LYS A 557 -19.04 13.56 0.40
CA LYS A 557 -18.87 12.66 -0.72
C LYS A 557 -20.14 11.85 -0.92
N GLU A 558 -20.87 12.19 -1.96
CA GLU A 558 -22.08 11.50 -2.43
C GLU A 558 -21.94 9.96 -2.42
N VAL A 559 -20.78 9.44 -2.83
CA VAL A 559 -20.43 8.00 -2.87
C VAL A 559 -20.36 7.33 -1.49
N ARG A 560 -20.40 8.08 -0.38
CA ARG A 560 -20.43 7.59 1.01
C ARG A 560 -21.76 7.81 1.71
N ARG A 561 -22.76 8.37 1.04
CA ARG A 561 -24.11 8.54 1.60
C ARG A 561 -24.81 7.19 1.62
N HIS A 562 -25.51 6.90 2.71
CA HIS A 562 -26.31 5.69 2.88
C HIS A 562 -27.69 5.88 2.24
N THR A 563 -28.28 4.83 1.69
CA THR A 563 -29.71 4.87 1.33
C THR A 563 -30.56 4.95 2.60
N THR A 564 -31.79 5.47 2.50
CA THR A 564 -32.77 5.46 3.61
C THR A 564 -33.22 4.05 4.02
N ARG A 565 -32.71 3.00 3.37
CA ARG A 565 -33.02 1.58 3.63
C ARG A 565 -31.85 0.78 4.23
N ALA A 566 -30.68 1.40 4.38
CA ALA A 566 -29.51 0.81 5.06
C ALA A 566 -29.90 0.26 6.44
N SER A 567 -29.38 -0.90 6.83
CA SER A 567 -29.53 -1.38 8.20
C SER A 567 -28.57 -0.67 9.16
N LEU A 568 -29.00 -0.63 10.43
CA LEU A 568 -28.12 -0.30 11.54
C LEU A 568 -26.89 -1.21 11.55
N LEU A 569 -27.03 -2.50 11.24
CA LEU A 569 -25.92 -3.46 11.18
C LEU A 569 -24.88 -3.09 10.13
N TYR A 570 -25.29 -2.68 8.92
CA TYR A 570 -24.38 -2.18 7.88
C TYR A 570 -23.62 -0.93 8.35
N ILE A 571 -24.31 0.04 8.93
CA ILE A 571 -23.73 1.31 9.39
C ILE A 571 -22.74 1.08 10.55
N LEU A 572 -23.09 0.22 11.52
CA LEU A 572 -22.20 -0.16 12.62
C LEU A 572 -20.95 -0.90 12.10
N ALA A 573 -21.09 -1.73 11.06
CA ALA A 573 -19.98 -2.43 10.42
C ALA A 573 -19.04 -1.48 9.63
N GLU A 574 -19.57 -0.53 8.83
CA GLU A 574 -18.74 0.47 8.14
C GLU A 574 -18.03 1.43 9.13
N GLN A 575 -18.64 1.71 10.28
CA GLN A 575 -18.05 2.57 11.31
C GLN A 575 -17.12 1.83 12.28
N ASN A 576 -16.94 0.50 12.13
CA ASN A 576 -16.14 -0.37 13.01
C ASN A 576 -16.58 -0.35 14.49
N LEU A 577 -17.89 -0.19 14.75
CA LEU A 577 -18.45 -0.05 16.10
C LEU A 577 -18.73 -1.42 16.74
N GLN A 578 -17.63 -2.13 17.02
CA GLN A 578 -17.59 -3.53 17.43
C GLN A 578 -18.60 -3.89 18.53
N LYS A 579 -18.67 -3.12 19.63
CA LYS A 579 -19.53 -3.46 20.76
C LYS A 579 -21.00 -3.22 20.47
N LEU A 580 -21.33 -2.24 19.63
CA LEU A 580 -22.71 -2.07 19.16
C LEU A 580 -23.12 -3.17 18.18
N VAL A 581 -22.22 -3.66 17.32
CA VAL A 581 -22.45 -4.90 16.56
C VAL A 581 -22.73 -6.06 17.51
N THR A 582 -21.94 -6.21 18.58
CA THR A 582 -22.18 -7.22 19.63
C THR A 582 -23.53 -7.06 20.33
N ARG A 583 -24.20 -5.90 20.31
CA ARG A 583 -25.50 -5.67 20.95
C ARG A 583 -26.69 -5.48 20.01
N ASP A 584 -26.48 -5.43 18.70
CA ASP A 584 -27.59 -5.47 17.75
C ASP A 584 -28.40 -6.77 17.92
N GLN A 585 -29.72 -6.62 17.99
CA GLN A 585 -30.70 -7.70 18.13
C GLN A 585 -31.60 -7.81 16.90
N SER A 586 -31.26 -7.16 15.78
CA SER A 586 -32.01 -7.35 14.53
C SER A 586 -31.84 -8.77 14.01
N SER A 587 -32.84 -9.28 13.28
CA SER A 587 -32.79 -10.62 12.68
C SER A 587 -32.03 -10.66 11.34
N ARG A 588 -31.41 -9.55 10.91
CA ARG A 588 -30.63 -9.48 9.67
C ARG A 588 -29.30 -10.20 9.80
N SER A 589 -28.81 -10.77 8.71
CA SER A 589 -27.48 -11.35 8.62
C SER A 589 -26.42 -10.30 8.30
N CYS A 590 -25.19 -10.53 8.76
CA CYS A 590 -24.03 -9.85 8.22
C CYS A 590 -23.75 -10.19 6.73
N PHE A 591 -24.35 -11.25 6.19
CA PHE A 591 -24.29 -11.69 4.78
C PHE A 591 -25.49 -11.24 3.92
N ASP A 592 -26.46 -10.51 4.47
CA ASP A 592 -27.58 -9.98 3.70
C ASP A 592 -27.09 -8.88 2.74
N ILE A 593 -27.53 -8.94 1.47
CA ILE A 593 -27.18 -7.91 0.46
C ILE A 593 -28.15 -6.74 0.56
N GLU A 594 -27.60 -5.55 0.83
CA GLU A 594 -28.33 -4.28 0.84
C GLU A 594 -27.95 -3.45 -0.41
N ASP A 595 -28.76 -2.45 -0.77
CA ASP A 595 -28.49 -1.53 -1.90
C ASP A 595 -27.46 -0.44 -1.51
N GLU A 596 -26.43 -0.88 -0.79
CA GLU A 596 -25.41 -0.06 -0.16
C GLU A 596 -24.06 -0.21 -0.85
N ARG A 597 -23.16 0.74 -0.57
CA ARG A 597 -21.86 0.86 -1.27
C ARG A 597 -21.07 -0.47 -1.33
N TYR A 598 -21.01 -1.20 -0.22
CA TYR A 598 -20.29 -2.48 -0.16
C TYR A 598 -21.21 -3.71 -0.19
N GLY A 599 -22.52 -3.54 -0.42
CA GLY A 599 -23.50 -4.63 -0.47
C GLY A 599 -23.84 -5.18 0.92
N ALA A 600 -22.98 -6.02 1.49
CA ALA A 600 -23.22 -6.67 2.77
C ALA A 600 -22.52 -5.97 3.94
N PRO A 601 -23.06 -6.02 5.18
CA PRO A 601 -22.36 -5.56 6.38
C PRO A 601 -20.96 -6.19 6.55
N VAL A 602 -20.81 -7.48 6.22
CA VAL A 602 -19.51 -8.18 6.29
C VAL A 602 -18.50 -7.63 5.27
N LEU A 603 -18.96 -7.26 4.07
CA LEU A 603 -18.12 -6.62 3.05
C LEU A 603 -17.75 -5.18 3.43
N ALA A 604 -18.60 -4.49 4.19
CA ALA A 604 -18.28 -3.19 4.76
C ALA A 604 -17.11 -3.28 5.76
N ALA A 605 -17.18 -4.22 6.71
CA ALA A 605 -16.11 -4.46 7.69
C ALA A 605 -14.80 -4.98 7.07
N LEU A 606 -14.87 -5.71 5.95
CA LEU A 606 -13.71 -6.06 5.11
C LEU A 606 -13.10 -4.80 4.46
N ALA A 607 -13.91 -3.97 3.82
CA ALA A 607 -13.47 -2.77 3.11
C ALA A 607 -12.90 -1.68 4.04
N THR A 608 -13.30 -1.66 5.32
CA THR A 608 -12.73 -0.78 6.34
C THR A 608 -11.46 -1.33 6.98
N GLY A 609 -11.15 -2.62 6.77
CA GLY A 609 -9.96 -3.32 7.26
C GLY A 609 -10.05 -3.84 8.71
N CYS A 610 -11.24 -3.95 9.30
CA CYS A 610 -11.38 -4.22 10.74
C CYS A 610 -11.85 -5.66 11.04
N ARG A 611 -10.92 -6.62 11.03
CA ARG A 611 -11.19 -8.02 11.38
C ARG A 611 -11.87 -8.25 12.73
N PRO A 612 -11.58 -7.50 13.81
CA PRO A 612 -12.35 -7.59 15.05
C PRO A 612 -13.85 -7.26 14.89
N THR A 613 -14.20 -6.35 13.97
CA THR A 613 -15.62 -6.08 13.62
C THR A 613 -16.24 -7.25 12.85
N ILE A 614 -15.49 -7.89 11.95
CA ILE A 614 -15.92 -9.11 11.27
C ILE A 614 -16.16 -10.23 12.29
N TRP A 615 -15.25 -10.44 13.24
CA TRP A 615 -15.40 -11.46 14.28
C TRP A 615 -16.64 -11.24 15.16
N GLU A 616 -16.91 -10.00 15.61
CA GLU A 616 -18.16 -9.71 16.35
C GLU A 616 -19.43 -9.80 15.47
N LEU A 617 -19.34 -9.61 14.14
CA LEU A 617 -20.43 -9.93 13.20
C LEU A 617 -20.68 -11.45 13.14
N LEU A 618 -19.64 -12.28 12.99
CA LEU A 618 -19.76 -13.74 12.94
C LEU A 618 -20.32 -14.32 14.26
N LYS A 619 -19.75 -13.87 15.39
CA LYS A 619 -20.18 -14.15 16.76
C LYS A 619 -21.57 -13.59 17.12
N ARG A 620 -22.17 -12.78 16.24
CA ARG A 620 -23.59 -12.39 16.30
C ARG A 620 -24.47 -13.37 15.53
N GLU A 621 -24.04 -13.85 14.36
CA GLU A 621 -24.77 -14.89 13.62
C GLU A 621 -24.88 -16.20 14.42
N THR A 622 -23.80 -16.66 15.08
CA THR A 622 -23.78 -17.93 15.83
C THR A 622 -24.72 -18.01 17.05
N ARG A 623 -25.33 -16.90 17.49
CA ARG A 623 -26.07 -16.84 18.76
C ARG A 623 -27.37 -17.63 18.79
N ASN A 624 -27.99 -17.75 17.63
CA ASN A 624 -29.26 -18.45 17.46
C ASN A 624 -29.07 -19.85 16.87
N GLU A 625 -27.81 -20.25 16.65
CA GLU A 625 -27.41 -21.53 16.08
C GLU A 625 -27.28 -22.60 17.19
N PRO A 626 -27.64 -23.87 16.90
CA PRO A 626 -27.44 -24.97 17.85
C PRO A 626 -25.94 -25.15 18.17
N ALA A 627 -25.61 -25.74 19.31
CA ALA A 627 -24.22 -25.91 19.75
C ALA A 627 -23.42 -26.84 18.81
N GLU A 628 -24.12 -27.70 18.10
CA GLU A 628 -23.62 -28.63 17.08
C GLU A 628 -23.42 -27.97 15.69
N SER A 629 -23.71 -26.66 15.55
CA SER A 629 -23.54 -25.93 14.28
C SER A 629 -22.04 -25.68 14.01
N PRO A 630 -21.51 -26.03 12.82
CA PRO A 630 -20.09 -25.82 12.47
C PRO A 630 -19.68 -24.34 12.43
N LEU A 631 -20.65 -23.43 12.48
CA LEU A 631 -20.43 -21.99 12.58
C LEU A 631 -19.75 -21.59 13.90
N HIS A 632 -19.88 -22.37 14.98
CA HIS A 632 -19.16 -22.11 16.24
C HIS A 632 -17.66 -22.37 16.08
N ASP A 633 -17.27 -23.51 15.50
CA ASP A 633 -15.87 -23.85 15.22
C ASP A 633 -15.25 -22.85 14.23
N LEU A 634 -15.96 -22.51 13.15
CA LEU A 634 -15.52 -21.49 12.19
C LEU A 634 -15.37 -20.09 12.82
N CYS A 635 -16.17 -19.75 13.85
CA CYS A 635 -16.01 -18.52 14.60
C CYS A 635 -14.75 -18.53 15.49
N ILE A 636 -14.34 -19.70 15.99
CA ILE A 636 -13.08 -19.90 16.72
C ILE A 636 -11.90 -19.80 15.75
N ASP A 637 -11.94 -20.49 14.61
CA ASP A 637 -10.91 -20.44 13.56
C ASP A 637 -10.68 -19.01 13.05
N TYR A 638 -11.74 -18.20 12.94
CA TYR A 638 -11.62 -16.79 12.54
C TYR A 638 -10.91 -15.94 13.61
N SER A 639 -11.12 -16.24 14.90
CA SER A 639 -10.48 -15.51 16.01
C SER A 639 -8.96 -15.66 16.02
N LEU A 640 -8.44 -16.76 15.47
CA LEU A 640 -7.00 -17.03 15.30
C LEU A 640 -6.38 -16.25 14.13
N GLN A 641 -7.16 -15.45 13.39
CA GLN A 641 -6.75 -14.81 12.14
C GLN A 641 -7.00 -13.30 12.10
N LEU A 642 -7.16 -12.66 13.27
CA LEU A 642 -7.46 -11.23 13.42
C LEU A 642 -6.35 -10.29 12.90
N ASP A 643 -5.08 -10.70 12.96
CA ASP A 643 -3.93 -9.86 12.54
C ASP A 643 -3.72 -9.78 11.01
N LYS A 644 -4.46 -10.56 10.21
CA LYS A 644 -4.30 -10.59 8.75
C LYS A 644 -4.85 -9.30 8.10
N ARG A 645 -4.14 -8.75 7.10
CA ARG A 645 -4.61 -7.58 6.33
C ARG A 645 -5.57 -8.00 5.21
N SER A 646 -6.77 -7.41 5.16
CA SER A 646 -7.69 -7.56 4.01
C SER A 646 -7.06 -7.02 2.71
N GLY A 647 -7.56 -7.50 1.58
CA GLY A 647 -7.24 -7.00 0.23
C GLY A 647 -8.29 -6.04 -0.31
N ILE A 648 -9.54 -6.15 0.15
CA ILE A 648 -10.61 -5.19 -0.12
C ILE A 648 -10.38 -3.95 0.77
N GLY A 649 -10.28 -2.78 0.15
CA GLY A 649 -10.17 -1.49 0.84
C GLY A 649 -11.28 -0.50 0.46
N ARG A 650 -11.36 0.64 1.17
CA ARG A 650 -12.43 1.67 1.09
C ARG A 650 -12.67 2.33 -0.28
N LYS A 651 -11.99 1.91 -1.36
CA LYS A 651 -12.33 2.24 -2.75
C LYS A 651 -13.37 1.29 -3.37
N PHE A 652 -13.54 0.10 -2.79
CA PHE A 652 -14.48 -0.93 -3.20
C PHE A 652 -15.91 -0.39 -3.42
N LYS A 653 -16.59 -0.98 -4.41
CA LYS A 653 -18.04 -0.90 -4.58
C LYS A 653 -18.55 -2.29 -4.99
N TYR A 654 -19.59 -2.76 -4.33
CA TYR A 654 -20.27 -4.02 -4.65
C TYR A 654 -21.03 -3.92 -5.98
N ASN A 655 -21.12 -5.03 -6.70
CA ASN A 655 -21.90 -5.16 -7.93
C ASN A 655 -22.93 -6.28 -7.72
N PRO A 656 -24.25 -5.97 -7.66
CA PRO A 656 -25.29 -7.00 -7.47
C PRO A 656 -25.37 -8.10 -8.54
N ARG A 657 -24.60 -7.98 -9.63
CA ARG A 657 -24.42 -9.03 -10.64
C ARG A 657 -23.20 -9.94 -10.35
N GLN A 658 -22.67 -9.89 -9.13
CA GLN A 658 -21.55 -10.68 -8.63
C GLN A 658 -21.93 -11.26 -7.26
N ASP A 659 -21.66 -12.54 -7.06
CA ASP A 659 -21.96 -13.23 -5.80
C ASP A 659 -21.16 -12.64 -4.62
N LEU A 660 -21.66 -12.80 -3.40
CA LEU A 660 -20.94 -12.43 -2.18
C LEU A 660 -19.62 -13.22 -2.05
N LEU A 661 -19.65 -14.51 -2.39
CA LEU A 661 -18.51 -15.41 -2.34
C LEU A 661 -17.40 -15.03 -3.33
N TYR A 662 -17.74 -14.45 -4.50
CA TYR A 662 -16.75 -13.91 -5.45
C TYR A 662 -15.80 -12.89 -4.77
N TYR A 663 -16.36 -12.01 -3.93
CA TYR A 663 -15.58 -10.99 -3.25
C TYR A 663 -14.76 -11.56 -2.08
N ILE A 664 -15.31 -12.51 -1.33
CA ILE A 664 -14.60 -13.17 -0.22
C ILE A 664 -13.41 -14.00 -0.74
N LEU A 665 -13.61 -14.80 -1.81
CA LEU A 665 -12.54 -15.56 -2.48
C LEU A 665 -11.44 -14.65 -3.05
N LYS A 666 -11.79 -13.43 -3.47
CA LYS A 666 -10.83 -12.43 -3.96
C LYS A 666 -10.05 -11.73 -2.85
N ASP A 667 -10.66 -11.50 -1.68
CA ASP A 667 -9.91 -11.07 -0.48
C ASP A 667 -8.91 -12.16 -0.05
N GLY A 668 -9.32 -13.42 -0.20
CA GLY A 668 -8.59 -14.64 0.15
C GLY A 668 -9.09 -15.31 1.42
N ASP A 669 -10.08 -14.75 2.11
CA ASP A 669 -10.50 -15.23 3.44
C ASP A 669 -11.37 -16.49 3.36
N LEU A 670 -10.71 -17.65 3.29
CA LEU A 670 -11.36 -18.96 3.18
C LEU A 670 -12.15 -19.35 4.44
N VAL A 671 -11.83 -18.84 5.64
CA VAL A 671 -12.64 -19.11 6.85
C VAL A 671 -13.94 -18.30 6.80
N LEU A 672 -13.87 -17.04 6.37
CA LEU A 672 -15.06 -16.25 6.10
C LEU A 672 -15.89 -16.84 4.96
N GLY A 673 -15.24 -17.43 3.95
CA GLY A 673 -15.90 -18.18 2.88
C GLY A 673 -16.65 -19.40 3.40
N SER A 674 -16.01 -20.22 4.24
CA SER A 674 -16.63 -21.36 4.93
C SER A 674 -17.88 -20.91 5.69
N PHE A 675 -17.78 -19.84 6.47
CA PHE A 675 -18.88 -19.31 7.27
C PHE A 675 -20.03 -18.80 6.37
N ALA A 676 -19.72 -18.09 5.29
CA ALA A 676 -20.69 -17.55 4.34
C ALA A 676 -21.48 -18.65 3.58
N ILE A 677 -20.88 -19.82 3.37
CA ILE A 677 -21.55 -21.00 2.81
C ILE A 677 -22.36 -21.72 3.89
N ALA A 678 -21.73 -22.04 5.03
CA ALA A 678 -22.35 -22.79 6.13
C ALA A 678 -23.54 -22.05 6.78
N SER A 679 -23.60 -20.71 6.68
CA SER A 679 -24.74 -19.90 7.14
C SER A 679 -26.02 -20.11 6.30
N ALA A 680 -25.98 -20.86 5.19
CA ALA A 680 -27.13 -21.32 4.41
C ALA A 680 -28.14 -20.23 3.96
N LYS A 681 -27.66 -18.99 3.74
CA LYS A 681 -28.49 -17.84 3.33
C LYS A 681 -28.47 -17.65 1.82
N VAL A 682 -29.58 -17.14 1.29
CA VAL A 682 -29.93 -17.16 -0.15
C VAL A 682 -28.96 -16.34 -1.04
N SER A 683 -28.05 -15.55 -0.45
CA SER A 683 -27.10 -14.68 -1.14
C SER A 683 -25.75 -15.32 -1.53
N THR A 684 -25.47 -16.57 -1.12
CA THR A 684 -24.18 -17.24 -1.35
C THR A 684 -24.33 -18.55 -2.13
N SER A 685 -23.99 -18.54 -3.42
CA SER A 685 -23.91 -19.77 -4.22
C SER A 685 -22.47 -20.24 -4.37
N ILE A 686 -22.15 -21.46 -3.93
CA ILE A 686 -20.84 -22.07 -4.21
C ILE A 686 -20.58 -22.20 -5.73
N ASN A 687 -21.64 -22.31 -6.54
CA ASN A 687 -21.58 -22.50 -8.00
C ASN A 687 -21.97 -21.23 -8.78
N PHE A 688 -21.62 -20.05 -8.26
CA PHE A 688 -21.88 -18.78 -8.93
C PHE A 688 -21.21 -18.67 -10.31
N LYS A 689 -21.79 -17.84 -11.20
CA LYS A 689 -21.11 -17.35 -12.41
C LYS A 689 -21.14 -15.83 -12.46
N THR A 690 -20.00 -15.21 -12.76
CA THR A 690 -19.88 -13.74 -12.82
C THR A 690 -20.59 -13.14 -14.04
N THR A 691 -20.69 -11.81 -14.12
CA THR A 691 -21.12 -11.12 -15.37
C THR A 691 -20.26 -11.44 -16.60
N LYS A 692 -19.04 -11.96 -16.41
CA LYS A 692 -18.17 -12.42 -17.51
C LYS A 692 -18.25 -13.94 -17.68
N GLY A 693 -19.16 -14.63 -16.99
CA GLY A 693 -19.25 -16.08 -16.91
C GLY A 693 -17.99 -16.75 -16.36
N GLU A 694 -17.23 -16.07 -15.49
CA GLU A 694 -16.17 -16.71 -14.70
C GLU A 694 -16.85 -17.61 -13.66
N THR A 695 -16.41 -18.86 -13.54
CA THR A 695 -16.78 -19.83 -12.48
C THR A 695 -15.87 -19.66 -11.26
N PRO A 696 -16.20 -20.21 -10.07
CA PRO A 696 -15.41 -20.04 -8.85
C PRO A 696 -13.96 -20.51 -9.03
N PHE A 697 -13.77 -21.64 -9.72
CA PHE A 697 -12.47 -22.16 -10.10
C PHE A 697 -11.66 -21.21 -10.99
N SER A 698 -12.30 -20.53 -11.95
CA SER A 698 -11.64 -19.50 -12.78
C SER A 698 -11.42 -18.15 -12.05
N VAL A 699 -12.13 -17.92 -10.94
CA VAL A 699 -11.92 -16.75 -10.06
C VAL A 699 -10.74 -17.00 -9.11
N ALA A 700 -10.46 -18.24 -8.73
CA ALA A 700 -9.35 -18.62 -7.86
C ALA A 700 -7.97 -18.15 -8.37
N THR A 701 -7.77 -18.03 -9.70
CA THR A 701 -6.54 -17.47 -10.30
C THR A 701 -6.29 -15.99 -9.98
N HIS A 702 -7.27 -15.31 -9.38
CA HIS A 702 -7.23 -13.90 -8.98
C HIS A 702 -7.28 -13.71 -7.45
N SER A 703 -7.18 -14.80 -6.67
CA SER A 703 -7.14 -14.73 -5.21
C SER A 703 -5.78 -14.25 -4.71
N ARG A 704 -5.74 -13.81 -3.44
CA ARG A 704 -4.49 -13.50 -2.71
C ARG A 704 -3.89 -14.71 -1.99
N HIS A 705 -4.63 -15.83 -1.93
CA HIS A 705 -4.20 -17.06 -1.30
C HIS A 705 -3.56 -18.03 -2.32
N ASP A 706 -2.88 -19.06 -1.79
CA ASP A 706 -2.38 -20.16 -2.63
C ASP A 706 -3.52 -20.77 -3.47
N PHE A 707 -3.24 -20.98 -4.75
CA PHE A 707 -4.25 -21.46 -5.70
C PHE A 707 -4.77 -22.85 -5.31
N ALA A 708 -3.89 -23.78 -4.93
CA ALA A 708 -4.31 -25.13 -4.56
C ALA A 708 -5.13 -25.14 -3.26
N ALA A 709 -4.84 -24.26 -2.30
CA ALA A 709 -5.68 -24.06 -1.11
C ALA A 709 -7.09 -23.54 -1.45
N VAL A 710 -7.22 -22.63 -2.41
CA VAL A 710 -8.54 -22.16 -2.90
C VAL A 710 -9.28 -23.27 -3.64
N ILE A 711 -8.60 -24.04 -4.48
CA ILE A 711 -9.17 -25.22 -5.17
C ILE A 711 -9.63 -26.27 -4.15
N GLN A 712 -8.82 -26.57 -3.12
CA GLN A 712 -9.15 -27.50 -2.04
C GLN A 712 -10.39 -27.05 -1.25
N PHE A 713 -10.51 -25.75 -0.99
CA PHE A 713 -11.70 -25.15 -0.36
C PHE A 713 -12.96 -25.36 -1.21
N LEU A 714 -12.92 -25.01 -2.50
CA LEU A 714 -14.06 -25.18 -3.42
C LEU A 714 -14.50 -26.65 -3.51
N LEU A 715 -13.53 -27.56 -3.60
CA LEU A 715 -13.78 -29.01 -3.65
C LEU A 715 -14.32 -29.59 -2.32
N ASN A 716 -14.13 -28.92 -1.19
CA ASN A 716 -14.69 -29.37 0.09
C ASN A 716 -16.12 -28.87 0.34
N TYR A 717 -16.61 -27.92 -0.47
CA TYR A 717 -18.00 -27.42 -0.45
C TYR A 717 -18.79 -27.82 -1.70
N GLU A 718 -18.42 -28.94 -2.34
CA GLU A 718 -19.13 -29.52 -3.49
C GLU A 718 -19.33 -28.55 -4.68
N ALA A 719 -18.33 -27.71 -4.95
CA ALA A 719 -18.30 -26.90 -6.17
C ALA A 719 -18.26 -27.79 -7.42
N ASP A 720 -19.07 -27.45 -8.43
CA ASP A 720 -19.21 -28.16 -9.70
C ASP A 720 -17.89 -28.10 -10.48
N ILE A 721 -17.16 -29.21 -10.45
CA ILE A 721 -15.82 -29.40 -11.04
C ILE A 721 -15.87 -29.17 -12.56
N GLU A 722 -16.99 -29.53 -13.19
CA GLU A 722 -17.23 -29.42 -14.63
C GLU A 722 -17.90 -28.09 -15.01
N ALA A 723 -18.03 -27.14 -14.08
CA ALA A 723 -18.55 -25.81 -14.34
C ALA A 723 -17.67 -25.05 -15.34
N ARG A 724 -18.17 -24.92 -16.57
CA ARG A 724 -17.49 -24.25 -17.68
C ARG A 724 -17.57 -22.72 -17.60
N ASP A 725 -16.44 -22.04 -17.80
CA ASP A 725 -16.36 -20.57 -17.94
C ASP A 725 -16.78 -20.08 -19.35
N THR A 726 -16.69 -18.78 -19.64
CA THR A 726 -17.00 -18.22 -20.98
C THR A 726 -16.07 -18.66 -22.10
N ARG A 727 -14.91 -19.26 -21.77
CA ARG A 727 -14.02 -19.91 -22.75
C ARG A 727 -14.33 -21.39 -22.89
N GLY A 728 -15.28 -21.93 -22.12
CA GLY A 728 -15.63 -23.35 -22.07
C GLY A 728 -14.74 -24.18 -21.15
N ARG A 729 -13.82 -23.56 -20.39
CA ARG A 729 -12.84 -24.25 -19.55
C ARG A 729 -13.46 -24.77 -18.26
N THR A 730 -13.17 -26.01 -17.90
CA THR A 730 -13.49 -26.61 -16.60
C THR A 730 -12.45 -26.24 -15.54
N ALA A 731 -12.65 -26.65 -14.29
CA ALA A 731 -11.69 -26.43 -13.22
C ALA A 731 -10.28 -26.97 -13.56
N LEU A 732 -10.22 -28.14 -14.21
CA LEU A 732 -8.97 -28.79 -14.61
C LEU A 732 -8.23 -28.05 -15.72
N CYS A 733 -8.93 -27.52 -16.73
CA CYS A 733 -8.34 -26.65 -17.75
C CYS A 733 -7.73 -25.37 -17.13
N VAL A 734 -8.38 -24.80 -16.10
CA VAL A 734 -7.84 -23.64 -15.37
C VAL A 734 -6.57 -24.03 -14.60
N ALA A 735 -6.59 -25.11 -13.82
CA ALA A 735 -5.43 -25.58 -13.07
C ALA A 735 -4.23 -25.94 -13.96
N ALA A 736 -4.49 -26.56 -15.12
CA ALA A 736 -3.50 -26.83 -16.15
C ALA A 736 -2.89 -25.54 -16.73
N SER A 737 -3.71 -24.52 -17.03
CA SER A 737 -3.19 -23.22 -17.50
C SER A 737 -2.29 -22.49 -16.49
N MET A 738 -2.45 -22.79 -15.19
CA MET A 738 -1.59 -22.32 -14.11
C MET A 738 -0.38 -23.24 -13.83
N ASN A 739 -0.29 -24.41 -14.51
CA ASN A 739 0.66 -25.51 -14.23
C ASN A 739 0.74 -25.91 -12.73
N SER A 740 -0.37 -25.81 -12.01
CA SER A 740 -0.42 -26.13 -10.58
C SER A 740 -0.63 -27.63 -10.37
N GLU A 741 0.46 -28.38 -10.28
CA GLU A 741 0.47 -29.85 -10.08
C GLU A 741 -0.41 -30.27 -8.90
N THR A 742 -0.33 -29.57 -7.77
CA THR A 742 -1.16 -29.83 -6.58
C THR A 742 -2.65 -29.63 -6.84
N ALA A 743 -3.06 -28.57 -7.52
CA ALA A 743 -4.47 -28.37 -7.87
C ALA A 743 -4.96 -29.41 -8.89
N ILE A 744 -4.12 -29.79 -9.87
CA ILE A 744 -4.44 -30.81 -10.88
C ILE A 744 -4.63 -32.17 -10.21
N GLN A 745 -3.71 -32.57 -9.33
CA GLN A 745 -3.84 -33.79 -8.52
C GLN A 745 -5.12 -33.77 -7.67
N LEU A 746 -5.45 -32.66 -7.00
CA LEU A 746 -6.69 -32.55 -6.22
C LEU A 746 -7.95 -32.68 -7.07
N LEU A 747 -7.97 -32.11 -8.28
CA LEU A 747 -9.11 -32.17 -9.20
C LEU A 747 -9.31 -33.58 -9.78
N LEU A 748 -8.23 -34.23 -10.22
CA LEU A 748 -8.25 -35.59 -10.75
C LEU A 748 -8.67 -36.62 -9.67
N ASN A 749 -8.15 -36.49 -8.44
CA ASN A 749 -8.57 -37.32 -7.31
C ASN A 749 -10.03 -37.08 -6.84
N ARG A 750 -10.70 -36.03 -7.35
CA ARG A 750 -12.14 -35.78 -7.15
C ARG A 750 -12.98 -36.06 -8.42
N GLY A 751 -12.38 -36.66 -9.46
CA GLY A 751 -13.09 -37.15 -10.64
C GLY A 751 -13.30 -36.15 -11.78
N ALA A 752 -12.49 -35.09 -11.86
CA ALA A 752 -12.53 -34.13 -12.98
C ALA A 752 -12.31 -34.81 -14.35
N ASP A 753 -13.04 -34.41 -15.38
CA ASP A 753 -12.89 -34.95 -16.73
C ASP A 753 -11.57 -34.46 -17.37
N VAL A 754 -10.59 -35.37 -17.42
CA VAL A 754 -9.29 -35.15 -18.06
C VAL A 754 -9.40 -34.90 -19.58
N LYS A 755 -10.54 -35.23 -20.22
CA LYS A 755 -10.79 -35.07 -21.65
C LYS A 755 -11.67 -33.86 -21.98
N ALA A 756 -11.99 -33.03 -20.99
CA ALA A 756 -12.81 -31.84 -21.18
C ALA A 756 -12.13 -30.82 -22.12
N ILE A 757 -12.70 -30.64 -23.32
CA ILE A 757 -12.28 -29.61 -24.28
C ILE A 757 -12.99 -28.28 -24.05
N ASP A 758 -12.29 -27.16 -24.26
CA ASP A 758 -12.86 -25.80 -24.20
C ASP A 758 -13.50 -25.36 -25.55
N ASN A 759 -13.93 -24.09 -25.66
CA ASN A 759 -14.59 -23.55 -26.86
C ASN A 759 -13.66 -23.44 -28.10
N ASN A 760 -12.36 -23.71 -27.97
CA ASN A 760 -11.39 -23.81 -29.07
C ASN A 760 -10.99 -25.27 -29.34
N GLY A 761 -11.51 -26.24 -28.58
CA GLY A 761 -11.08 -27.63 -28.62
C GLY A 761 -9.89 -27.95 -27.72
N TYR A 762 -9.43 -27.02 -26.85
CA TYR A 762 -8.24 -27.25 -26.02
C TYR A 762 -8.54 -28.14 -24.80
N THR A 763 -7.81 -29.26 -24.69
CA THR A 763 -7.78 -30.14 -23.51
C THR A 763 -6.98 -29.53 -22.34
N PRO A 764 -7.01 -30.12 -21.12
CA PRO A 764 -6.10 -29.76 -20.03
C PRO A 764 -4.62 -29.84 -20.45
N MET A 765 -4.20 -30.92 -21.14
CA MET A 765 -2.86 -31.04 -21.74
C MET A 765 -2.49 -29.83 -22.61
N THR A 766 -3.43 -29.39 -23.46
CA THR A 766 -3.20 -28.24 -24.35
C THR A 766 -3.02 -26.95 -23.54
N TRP A 767 -3.80 -26.77 -22.47
CA TRP A 767 -3.69 -25.62 -21.57
C TRP A 767 -2.39 -25.60 -20.75
N SER A 768 -1.82 -26.74 -20.33
CA SER A 768 -0.53 -26.77 -19.64
C SER A 768 0.64 -26.40 -20.55
N LEU A 769 0.61 -26.81 -21.82
CA LEU A 769 1.65 -26.53 -22.82
C LEU A 769 1.65 -25.08 -23.33
N LEU A 770 0.53 -24.37 -23.21
CA LEU A 770 0.40 -22.94 -23.54
C LEU A 770 0.84 -22.01 -22.41
N GLY A 771 1.10 -22.52 -21.21
CA GLY A 771 1.55 -21.75 -20.05
C GLY A 771 3.01 -21.29 -20.17
N ALA A 772 3.35 -20.17 -19.51
CA ALA A 772 4.72 -19.65 -19.49
C ALA A 772 5.73 -20.56 -18.75
N PHE A 773 5.24 -21.52 -17.96
CA PHE A 773 6.00 -22.46 -17.15
C PHE A 773 5.39 -23.88 -17.25
N ALA A 774 5.36 -24.43 -18.46
CA ALA A 774 4.91 -25.81 -18.69
C ALA A 774 5.79 -26.80 -17.90
N SER A 775 5.19 -27.77 -17.18
CA SER A 775 5.92 -28.78 -16.39
C SER A 775 5.80 -30.19 -16.94
N GLU A 776 6.93 -30.92 -16.97
CA GLU A 776 6.98 -32.36 -17.26
C GLU A 776 6.12 -33.19 -16.28
N THR A 777 6.06 -32.80 -15.00
CA THR A 777 5.27 -33.49 -13.98
C THR A 777 3.77 -33.36 -14.21
N VAL A 778 3.33 -32.19 -14.71
CA VAL A 778 1.93 -31.90 -15.05
C VAL A 778 1.51 -32.69 -16.29
N VAL A 779 2.33 -32.64 -17.35
CA VAL A 779 2.11 -33.42 -18.58
C VAL A 779 2.03 -34.91 -18.26
N ARG A 780 2.97 -35.43 -17.47
CA ARG A 780 2.95 -36.82 -17.03
C ARG A 780 1.71 -37.16 -16.20
N THR A 781 1.35 -36.34 -15.21
CA THR A 781 0.16 -36.52 -14.36
C THR A 781 -1.11 -36.65 -15.20
N LEU A 782 -1.30 -35.80 -16.21
CA LEU A 782 -2.46 -35.83 -17.09
C LEU A 782 -2.50 -37.10 -17.95
N ILE A 783 -1.36 -37.53 -18.49
CA ILE A 783 -1.27 -38.77 -19.29
C ILE A 783 -1.50 -40.01 -18.43
N ASP A 784 -0.94 -40.06 -17.21
CA ASP A 784 -1.14 -41.17 -16.27
C ASP A 784 -2.62 -41.30 -15.82
N HIS A 785 -3.41 -40.22 -15.90
CA HIS A 785 -4.87 -40.22 -15.69
C HIS A 785 -5.70 -40.38 -16.98
N GLY A 786 -5.06 -40.47 -18.15
CA GLY A 786 -5.70 -40.80 -19.43
C GLY A 786 -6.07 -39.61 -20.33
N ASP A 787 -5.42 -38.44 -20.20
CA ASP A 787 -5.48 -37.37 -21.21
C ASP A 787 -4.96 -37.88 -22.57
N THR A 788 -5.47 -37.30 -23.65
CA THR A 788 -5.21 -37.69 -25.03
C THR A 788 -4.20 -36.75 -25.68
N PHE A 789 -2.91 -37.12 -25.63
CA PHE A 789 -1.80 -36.35 -26.22
C PHE A 789 -1.83 -36.20 -27.76
N ASN A 790 -2.81 -36.81 -28.44
CA ASN A 790 -3.05 -36.72 -29.89
C ASN A 790 -4.41 -36.08 -30.26
N GLN A 791 -5.19 -35.58 -29.28
CA GLN A 791 -6.45 -34.88 -29.59
C GLN A 791 -6.18 -33.56 -30.30
N VAL A 792 -6.80 -33.33 -31.46
CA VAL A 792 -6.70 -32.06 -32.18
C VAL A 792 -7.67 -31.00 -31.67
N ASP A 793 -7.24 -29.75 -31.70
CA ASP A 793 -8.09 -28.58 -31.47
C ASP A 793 -8.94 -28.20 -32.70
N PHE A 794 -9.79 -27.17 -32.59
CA PHE A 794 -10.62 -26.66 -33.69
C PHE A 794 -9.83 -25.87 -34.76
N SER A 795 -8.50 -26.01 -34.79
CA SER A 795 -7.62 -25.58 -35.88
C SER A 795 -6.76 -26.72 -36.45
N GLY A 796 -7.06 -27.96 -36.07
CA GLY A 796 -6.37 -29.18 -36.51
C GLY A 796 -5.06 -29.49 -35.78
N ARG A 797 -4.75 -28.82 -34.66
CA ARG A 797 -3.42 -28.90 -34.02
C ARG A 797 -3.37 -29.91 -32.88
N THR A 798 -2.35 -30.75 -32.88
CA THR A 798 -2.03 -31.67 -31.77
C THR A 798 -1.27 -30.95 -30.64
N PRO A 799 -1.27 -31.49 -29.40
CA PRO A 799 -0.46 -30.99 -28.28
C PRO A 799 1.03 -30.76 -28.62
N VAL A 800 1.64 -31.60 -29.47
CA VAL A 800 3.03 -31.41 -29.93
C VAL A 800 3.21 -30.08 -30.68
N MET A 801 2.21 -29.60 -31.44
CA MET A 801 2.28 -28.30 -32.10
C MET A 801 2.22 -27.13 -31.11
N HIS A 802 1.53 -27.30 -29.97
CA HIS A 802 1.44 -26.30 -28.90
C HIS A 802 2.68 -26.31 -27.99
N ALA A 803 3.33 -27.47 -27.80
CA ALA A 803 4.59 -27.63 -27.07
C ALA A 803 5.79 -26.85 -27.65
N LEU A 804 5.65 -26.20 -28.81
CA LEU A 804 6.67 -25.29 -29.35
C LEU A 804 6.95 -24.05 -28.46
N ASN A 805 6.12 -23.81 -27.45
CA ASN A 805 6.34 -22.77 -26.43
C ASN A 805 6.99 -23.27 -25.13
N SER A 806 7.01 -24.57 -24.88
CA SER A 806 7.60 -25.18 -23.68
C SER A 806 9.10 -25.46 -23.84
N GLU A 807 9.69 -26.18 -22.88
CA GLU A 807 11.04 -26.74 -23.03
C GLU A 807 11.06 -27.98 -23.96
N SER A 808 12.19 -28.22 -24.61
CA SER A 808 12.36 -29.33 -25.55
C SER A 808 12.30 -30.71 -24.90
N LEU A 809 12.49 -30.81 -23.58
CA LEU A 809 12.31 -32.05 -22.83
C LEU A 809 10.83 -32.48 -22.81
N ILE A 810 9.90 -31.53 -22.72
CA ILE A 810 8.45 -31.81 -22.71
C ILE A 810 7.99 -32.25 -24.10
N MET A 811 8.45 -31.59 -25.17
CA MET A 811 8.22 -32.09 -26.53
C MET A 811 8.82 -33.48 -26.73
N LYS A 812 10.03 -33.75 -26.20
CA LYS A 812 10.64 -35.08 -26.28
C LYS A 812 9.81 -36.13 -25.56
N GLN A 813 9.30 -35.83 -24.36
CA GLN A 813 8.43 -36.73 -23.61
C GLN A 813 7.17 -37.11 -24.40
N LEU A 814 6.50 -36.14 -25.03
CA LEU A 814 5.34 -36.41 -25.89
C LEU A 814 5.69 -37.30 -27.08
N ILE A 815 6.82 -37.05 -27.75
CA ILE A 815 7.27 -37.85 -28.90
C ILE A 815 7.69 -39.27 -28.47
N ASP A 816 8.42 -39.42 -27.37
CA ASP A 816 8.82 -40.72 -26.80
C ASP A 816 7.59 -41.57 -26.37
N LEU A 817 6.47 -40.92 -26.04
CA LEU A 817 5.17 -41.55 -25.74
C LEU A 817 4.32 -41.84 -26.99
N GLY A 818 4.80 -41.51 -28.20
CA GLY A 818 4.13 -41.82 -29.46
C GLY A 818 3.12 -40.74 -29.93
N ALA A 819 3.32 -39.48 -29.54
CA ALA A 819 2.52 -38.38 -30.09
C ALA A 819 2.81 -38.14 -31.59
N ASP A 820 1.78 -37.82 -32.37
CA ASP A 820 1.87 -37.70 -33.83
C ASP A 820 2.49 -36.37 -34.27
N ILE A 821 3.69 -36.47 -34.84
CA ILE A 821 4.49 -35.38 -35.41
C ILE A 821 4.18 -35.10 -36.89
N HIS A 822 3.39 -35.97 -37.54
CA HIS A 822 3.04 -35.91 -38.97
C HIS A 822 1.66 -35.30 -39.25
N CYS A 823 0.81 -35.17 -38.23
CA CYS A 823 -0.41 -34.36 -38.30
C CYS A 823 -0.17 -32.98 -38.92
N LEU A 824 -1.16 -32.47 -39.65
CA LEU A 824 -1.18 -31.16 -40.28
C LEU A 824 -2.34 -30.33 -39.71
N ASP A 825 -2.08 -29.07 -39.37
CA ASP A 825 -3.15 -28.13 -39.00
C ASP A 825 -4.01 -27.72 -40.21
N ASP A 826 -5.10 -26.99 -39.99
CA ASP A 826 -6.03 -26.56 -41.06
C ASP A 826 -5.39 -25.66 -42.15
N LYS A 827 -4.13 -25.24 -41.97
CA LYS A 827 -3.32 -24.51 -42.96
C LYS A 827 -2.28 -25.43 -43.63
N GLY A 828 -2.40 -26.74 -43.45
CA GLY A 828 -1.46 -27.75 -43.94
C GLY A 828 -0.14 -27.78 -43.19
N GLN A 829 -0.04 -27.17 -42.00
CA GLN A 829 1.26 -27.01 -41.31
C GLN A 829 1.54 -28.15 -40.34
N SER A 830 2.67 -28.85 -40.53
CA SER A 830 3.18 -29.84 -39.58
C SER A 830 3.88 -29.21 -38.38
N ALA A 831 4.08 -29.99 -37.31
CA ALA A 831 4.86 -29.57 -36.14
C ALA A 831 6.26 -29.07 -36.51
N LEU A 832 6.94 -29.71 -37.47
CA LEU A 832 8.26 -29.28 -37.95
C LEU A 832 8.21 -27.95 -38.72
N LEU A 833 7.21 -27.75 -39.59
CA LEU A 833 7.02 -26.49 -40.31
C LEU A 833 6.72 -25.34 -39.33
N LEU A 834 5.94 -25.59 -38.28
CA LEU A 834 5.68 -24.63 -37.20
C LEU A 834 6.95 -24.35 -36.38
N ALA A 835 7.75 -25.37 -36.04
CA ALA A 835 9.02 -25.21 -35.31
C ALA A 835 10.02 -24.31 -36.05
N VAL A 836 10.18 -24.54 -37.36
CA VAL A 836 11.06 -23.75 -38.24
C VAL A 836 10.58 -22.30 -38.35
N LYS A 837 9.27 -22.07 -38.55
CA LYS A 837 8.71 -20.71 -38.65
C LYS A 837 8.72 -19.95 -37.32
N ALA A 838 8.63 -20.66 -36.19
CA ALA A 838 8.85 -20.12 -34.85
C ALA A 838 10.35 -20.03 -34.46
N LYS A 839 11.27 -20.42 -35.38
CA LYS A 839 12.73 -20.41 -35.22
C LYS A 839 13.23 -21.17 -33.99
N ARG A 840 12.49 -22.20 -33.57
CA ARG A 840 12.76 -23.06 -32.40
C ARG A 840 13.73 -24.20 -32.74
N SER A 841 15.01 -23.87 -32.96
CA SER A 841 16.01 -24.83 -33.47
C SER A 841 16.04 -26.19 -32.74
N GLY A 842 16.08 -26.21 -31.40
CA GLY A 842 16.12 -27.45 -30.63
C GLY A 842 14.85 -28.31 -30.74
N HIS A 843 13.68 -27.71 -30.98
CA HIS A 843 12.45 -28.45 -31.29
C HIS A 843 12.48 -28.99 -32.72
N ALA A 844 13.00 -28.23 -33.68
CA ALA A 844 13.16 -28.69 -35.07
C ALA A 844 14.17 -29.85 -35.16
N GLU A 845 15.36 -29.72 -34.55
CA GLU A 845 16.38 -30.77 -34.44
C GLU A 845 15.82 -32.06 -33.80
N LEU A 846 15.01 -31.93 -32.74
CA LEU A 846 14.32 -33.05 -32.10
C LEU A 846 13.29 -33.72 -33.03
N LEU A 847 12.42 -32.94 -33.68
CA LEU A 847 11.41 -33.46 -34.60
C LEU A 847 12.06 -34.17 -35.81
N ILE A 848 13.13 -33.61 -36.37
CA ILE A 848 13.90 -34.24 -37.48
C ILE A 848 14.56 -35.54 -37.01
N LYS A 849 15.14 -35.57 -35.80
CA LYS A 849 15.74 -36.78 -35.21
C LYS A 849 14.74 -37.92 -35.04
N HIS A 850 13.46 -37.61 -34.82
CA HIS A 850 12.36 -38.58 -34.76
C HIS A 850 11.62 -38.72 -36.11
N HIS A 851 12.28 -38.36 -37.22
CA HIS A 851 11.84 -38.54 -38.61
C HIS A 851 10.59 -37.75 -39.06
N ALA A 852 10.33 -36.59 -38.46
CA ALA A 852 9.28 -35.67 -38.93
C ALA A 852 9.45 -35.31 -40.43
N CYS A 853 8.33 -35.24 -41.16
CA CYS A 853 8.38 -35.05 -42.62
C CYS A 853 8.94 -33.68 -43.02
N THR A 854 10.09 -33.68 -43.68
CA THR A 854 10.83 -32.51 -44.18
C THR A 854 10.20 -31.87 -45.41
N ASN A 855 9.35 -32.59 -46.14
CA ASN A 855 8.80 -32.20 -47.44
C ASN A 855 7.38 -31.57 -47.38
N VAL A 856 6.91 -31.22 -46.18
CA VAL A 856 5.62 -30.53 -45.99
C VAL A 856 5.67 -29.09 -46.54
N VAL A 857 4.61 -28.69 -47.24
CA VAL A 857 4.43 -27.35 -47.83
C VAL A 857 3.34 -26.55 -47.13
N ASP A 858 3.53 -25.25 -46.96
CA ASP A 858 2.50 -24.34 -46.44
C ASP A 858 1.42 -24.11 -47.51
N SER A 859 0.17 -24.46 -47.21
CA SER A 859 -0.94 -24.41 -48.18
C SER A 859 -1.18 -23.04 -48.82
N ARG A 860 -0.76 -21.95 -48.18
CA ARG A 860 -1.02 -20.57 -48.63
C ARG A 860 -0.08 -20.08 -49.72
N ASN A 861 1.11 -20.68 -49.84
CA ASN A 861 2.15 -20.21 -50.76
C ASN A 861 3.04 -21.32 -51.33
N GLY A 862 2.83 -22.60 -50.99
CA GLY A 862 3.59 -23.74 -51.51
C GLY A 862 5.01 -23.89 -50.92
N ARG A 863 5.43 -23.02 -49.99
CA ARG A 863 6.78 -23.06 -49.43
C ARG A 863 7.01 -24.30 -48.55
N THR A 864 8.06 -25.07 -48.84
CA THR A 864 8.53 -26.19 -48.02
C THR A 864 9.14 -25.73 -46.69
N VAL A 865 9.25 -26.66 -45.72
CA VAL A 865 10.07 -26.50 -44.50
C VAL A 865 11.46 -25.95 -44.82
N LEU A 866 12.16 -26.53 -45.81
CA LEU A 866 13.50 -26.13 -46.23
C LEU A 866 13.54 -24.68 -46.75
N SER A 867 12.53 -24.24 -47.52
CA SER A 867 12.45 -22.87 -48.05
C SER A 867 12.29 -21.80 -46.96
N TYR A 868 11.61 -22.12 -45.84
CA TYR A 868 11.56 -21.26 -44.66
C TYR A 868 12.86 -21.34 -43.82
N ALA A 869 13.48 -22.52 -43.75
CA ALA A 869 14.65 -22.75 -42.91
C ALA A 869 15.89 -21.95 -43.35
N VAL A 870 16.02 -21.65 -44.65
CA VAL A 870 17.14 -20.89 -45.23
C VAL A 870 16.91 -19.37 -45.28
N THR A 871 15.75 -18.87 -44.84
CA THR A 871 15.45 -17.43 -44.79
C THR A 871 15.52 -16.89 -43.36
N THR A 872 16.35 -15.88 -43.13
CA THR A 872 16.46 -15.24 -41.79
C THR A 872 15.42 -14.13 -41.57
N ASN A 873 15.00 -13.46 -42.66
CA ASN A 873 14.35 -12.16 -42.65
C ASN A 873 12.87 -12.22 -43.09
N ASP A 874 11.97 -12.43 -42.13
CA ASP A 874 10.52 -12.34 -42.34
C ASP A 874 10.03 -10.89 -42.14
N TYR A 875 9.45 -10.29 -43.17
CA TYR A 875 8.59 -9.11 -43.04
C TYR A 875 7.08 -9.46 -43.01
N ASP A 876 6.75 -10.73 -43.24
CA ASP A 876 5.39 -11.29 -43.20
C ASP A 876 5.35 -12.48 -42.23
N LEU A 877 4.22 -12.65 -41.51
CA LEU A 877 3.79 -13.82 -40.67
C LEU A 877 3.74 -13.67 -39.13
N TYR A 878 3.29 -12.53 -38.57
CA TYR A 878 2.71 -12.53 -37.20
C TYR A 878 1.42 -11.68 -37.07
N THR A 879 0.35 -12.12 -37.74
CA THR A 879 -1.04 -11.72 -37.43
C THR A 879 -1.87 -12.94 -37.07
N VAL A 880 -1.74 -13.39 -35.82
CA VAL A 880 -2.58 -14.46 -35.27
C VAL A 880 -3.97 -13.88 -34.95
N SER A 881 -4.92 -14.11 -35.85
CA SER A 881 -6.30 -13.59 -35.75
C SER A 881 -7.17 -14.35 -34.74
N SER A 882 -6.71 -14.44 -33.48
CA SER A 882 -7.43 -15.12 -32.39
C SER A 882 -7.13 -14.54 -31.01
N GLY A 883 -7.33 -13.23 -30.84
CA GLY A 883 -7.69 -12.59 -29.56
C GLY A 883 -6.70 -12.62 -28.39
N HIS A 884 -5.50 -13.20 -28.52
CA HIS A 884 -4.48 -13.25 -27.47
C HIS A 884 -3.15 -12.68 -27.97
N PRO A 885 -2.56 -11.68 -27.29
CA PRO A 885 -1.22 -11.22 -27.62
C PRO A 885 -0.20 -12.27 -27.19
N ILE A 886 0.42 -12.95 -28.16
CA ILE A 886 1.64 -13.72 -27.93
C ILE A 886 2.69 -12.70 -27.47
N ALA A 887 3.12 -12.80 -26.21
CA ALA A 887 4.17 -11.92 -25.69
C ALA A 887 5.49 -12.20 -26.44
N PRO A 888 6.10 -11.20 -27.10
CA PRO A 888 7.38 -11.39 -27.77
C PRO A 888 8.48 -11.54 -26.70
N LEU A 889 8.82 -12.78 -26.36
CA LEU A 889 9.84 -13.13 -25.37
C LEU A 889 11.25 -12.75 -25.86
N GLY A 890 11.66 -11.53 -25.55
CA GLY A 890 13.03 -11.05 -25.71
C GLY A 890 13.34 -10.52 -27.12
N SER A 891 14.01 -9.37 -27.18
CA SER A 891 14.45 -8.74 -28.42
C SER A 891 15.76 -9.36 -28.95
N SER A 892 15.77 -10.67 -29.20
CA SER A 892 16.80 -11.34 -29.98
C SER A 892 16.19 -11.95 -31.24
N PHE A 893 16.60 -11.46 -32.41
CA PHE A 893 16.22 -12.05 -33.70
C PHE A 893 17.00 -13.36 -33.90
N GLY A 894 16.58 -14.42 -33.21
CA GLY A 894 17.18 -15.74 -33.31
C GLY A 894 17.07 -16.26 -34.75
N SER A 895 18.22 -16.46 -35.40
CA SER A 895 18.28 -17.26 -36.63
C SER A 895 18.18 -18.74 -36.29
N LEU A 896 17.54 -19.52 -37.17
CA LEU A 896 17.60 -20.98 -37.11
C LEU A 896 19.06 -21.47 -37.10
N SER A 897 19.35 -22.60 -36.44
CA SER A 897 20.70 -23.16 -36.45
C SER A 897 21.05 -23.67 -37.86
N TYR A 898 22.34 -23.59 -38.24
CA TYR A 898 22.81 -24.19 -39.49
C TYR A 898 22.59 -25.73 -39.48
N GLY A 899 22.74 -26.34 -38.29
CA GLY A 899 22.47 -27.75 -38.06
C GLY A 899 21.01 -28.15 -38.32
N VAL A 900 20.02 -27.27 -38.12
CA VAL A 900 18.62 -27.58 -38.53
C VAL A 900 18.53 -27.73 -40.05
N VAL A 901 19.16 -26.84 -40.83
CA VAL A 901 19.11 -26.89 -42.30
C VAL A 901 19.85 -28.12 -42.82
N GLU A 902 21.02 -28.41 -42.26
CA GLU A 902 21.82 -29.59 -42.56
C GLU A 902 21.10 -30.90 -42.18
N ALA A 903 20.39 -30.92 -41.05
CA ALA A 903 19.58 -32.06 -40.62
C ALA A 903 18.33 -32.26 -41.49
N ILE A 904 17.68 -31.17 -41.95
CA ILE A 904 16.56 -31.23 -42.92
C ILE A 904 17.06 -31.90 -44.22
N LEU A 905 18.18 -31.43 -44.76
CA LEU A 905 18.77 -31.98 -46.00
C LEU A 905 19.21 -33.44 -45.84
N SER A 906 19.83 -33.77 -44.71
CA SER A 906 20.24 -35.14 -44.35
C SER A 906 19.04 -36.11 -44.19
N ASN A 907 17.82 -35.60 -44.04
CA ASN A 907 16.58 -36.38 -43.94
C ASN A 907 15.70 -36.22 -45.19
N ASN A 908 16.31 -36.46 -46.36
CA ASN A 908 15.65 -36.57 -47.67
C ASN A 908 14.72 -35.39 -48.04
N ALA A 909 15.11 -34.16 -47.69
CA ALA A 909 14.39 -32.96 -48.15
C ALA A 909 14.63 -32.72 -49.65
N VAL A 910 13.56 -32.49 -50.41
CA VAL A 910 13.61 -32.25 -51.86
C VAL A 910 14.03 -30.81 -52.13
N VAL A 911 15.34 -30.63 -52.36
CA VAL A 911 16.07 -29.36 -52.44
C VAL A 911 15.45 -28.34 -53.39
N ASP A 912 14.95 -28.79 -54.55
CA ASP A 912 14.43 -27.95 -55.64
C ASP A 912 12.89 -27.86 -55.70
N THR A 913 12.19 -28.20 -54.61
CA THR A 913 10.72 -28.03 -54.55
C THR A 913 10.35 -26.55 -54.73
N PRO A 914 9.54 -26.19 -55.74
CA PRO A 914 9.14 -24.81 -55.96
C PRO A 914 7.97 -24.40 -55.05
N ASP A 915 7.95 -23.13 -54.65
CA ASP A 915 6.77 -22.47 -54.08
C ASP A 915 5.80 -22.00 -55.19
N ALA A 916 4.70 -21.31 -54.83
CA ALA A 916 3.70 -20.82 -55.77
C ALA A 916 4.23 -19.78 -56.78
N ASP A 917 5.30 -19.06 -56.45
CA ASP A 917 6.01 -18.17 -57.38
C ASP A 917 7.02 -18.95 -58.27
N GLY A 918 7.12 -20.27 -58.12
CA GLY A 918 8.10 -21.12 -58.79
C GLY A 918 9.50 -21.07 -58.16
N ARG A 919 9.67 -20.30 -57.08
CA ARG A 919 10.97 -20.08 -56.41
C ARG A 919 11.34 -21.30 -55.57
N LYS A 920 12.63 -21.58 -55.48
CA LYS A 920 13.17 -22.76 -54.81
C LYS A 920 13.96 -22.32 -53.58
N PRO A 921 14.21 -23.19 -52.59
CA PRO A 921 15.07 -22.90 -51.44
C PRO A 921 16.38 -22.18 -51.82
N LEU A 922 17.03 -22.57 -52.92
CA LEU A 922 18.25 -21.94 -53.40
C LEU A 922 18.06 -20.47 -53.84
N SER A 923 16.91 -20.13 -54.45
CA SER A 923 16.56 -18.74 -54.79
C SER A 923 16.33 -17.89 -53.54
N HIS A 924 15.66 -18.44 -52.52
CA HIS A 924 15.42 -17.75 -51.25
C HIS A 924 16.71 -17.57 -50.44
N ALA A 925 17.57 -18.58 -50.39
CA ALA A 925 18.89 -18.50 -49.78
C ALA A 925 19.78 -17.46 -50.47
N ALA A 926 19.78 -17.42 -51.82
CA ALA A 926 20.52 -16.40 -52.58
C ALA A 926 20.03 -14.96 -52.30
N GLN A 927 18.75 -14.78 -51.99
CA GLN A 927 18.16 -13.50 -51.61
C GLN A 927 18.48 -13.09 -50.15
N ASP A 928 18.83 -14.02 -49.26
CA ASP A 928 19.11 -13.75 -47.85
C ASP A 928 20.42 -12.98 -47.64
N ARG A 929 20.34 -11.83 -46.97
CA ARG A 929 21.46 -10.87 -46.80
C ARG A 929 22.41 -11.18 -45.65
N PHE A 930 22.08 -12.14 -44.78
CA PHE A 930 22.80 -12.34 -43.50
C PHE A 930 23.55 -13.67 -43.43
N ARG A 931 22.96 -14.76 -43.92
CA ARG A 931 23.57 -16.10 -43.95
C ARG A 931 23.42 -16.82 -45.29
N GLY A 932 22.79 -16.16 -46.28
CA GLY A 932 22.50 -16.73 -47.60
C GLY A 932 23.64 -17.50 -48.24
N THR A 933 24.87 -16.97 -48.26
CA THR A 933 26.05 -17.62 -48.86
C THR A 933 26.33 -19.02 -48.31
N ASN A 934 26.20 -19.22 -46.99
CA ASN A 934 26.45 -20.52 -46.36
C ASN A 934 25.36 -21.54 -46.72
N PHE A 935 24.09 -21.10 -46.73
CA PHE A 935 22.98 -21.95 -47.15
C PHE A 935 23.00 -22.22 -48.66
N VAL A 936 23.47 -21.28 -49.48
CA VAL A 936 23.70 -21.48 -50.91
C VAL A 936 24.75 -22.56 -51.15
N SER A 937 25.88 -22.58 -50.41
CA SER A 937 26.83 -23.71 -50.51
C SER A 937 26.13 -25.01 -50.14
N LEU A 938 25.55 -25.08 -48.94
CA LEU A 938 24.94 -26.29 -48.41
C LEU A 938 23.85 -26.89 -49.33
N LEU A 939 23.02 -26.05 -49.95
CA LEU A 939 22.00 -26.48 -50.92
C LEU A 939 22.61 -26.97 -52.24
N LEU A 940 23.69 -26.34 -52.74
CA LEU A 940 24.42 -26.78 -53.93
C LEU A 940 25.21 -28.06 -53.67
N ASP A 941 25.74 -28.23 -52.45
CA ASP A 941 26.42 -29.43 -51.97
C ASP A 941 25.46 -30.63 -51.86
N HIS A 942 24.16 -30.36 -51.65
CA HIS A 942 23.07 -31.34 -51.70
C HIS A 942 22.34 -31.39 -53.06
N GLY A 943 22.91 -30.79 -54.12
CA GLY A 943 22.48 -31.00 -55.50
C GLY A 943 21.33 -30.11 -56.01
N GLY A 944 21.02 -28.98 -55.37
CA GLY A 944 20.07 -27.99 -55.91
C GLY A 944 20.57 -27.34 -57.21
N ASP A 945 19.69 -27.16 -58.19
CA ASP A 945 20.06 -26.65 -59.52
C ASP A 945 20.22 -25.13 -59.53
N VAL A 946 21.49 -24.71 -59.63
CA VAL A 946 21.97 -23.33 -59.68
C VAL A 946 21.32 -22.44 -60.74
N ASN A 947 20.74 -23.03 -61.79
CA ASN A 947 20.17 -22.32 -62.95
C ASN A 947 18.64 -22.38 -63.02
N LYS A 948 17.94 -23.06 -62.09
CA LYS A 948 16.47 -23.10 -62.12
C LYS A 948 15.85 -21.73 -61.82
N ALA A 949 15.19 -21.17 -62.83
CA ALA A 949 14.40 -19.95 -62.70
C ALA A 949 13.11 -20.17 -61.89
N ASP A 950 12.52 -19.05 -61.44
CA ASP A 950 11.15 -18.95 -60.93
C ASP A 950 10.13 -18.60 -62.04
N ASN A 951 8.86 -18.42 -61.69
CA ASN A 951 7.79 -18.10 -62.65
C ASN A 951 7.98 -16.75 -63.36
N ASN A 952 8.91 -15.90 -62.92
CA ASN A 952 9.28 -14.62 -63.53
C ASN A 952 10.60 -14.69 -64.32
N GLY A 953 11.20 -15.88 -64.46
CA GLY A 953 12.48 -16.07 -65.16
C GLY A 953 13.71 -15.80 -64.28
N ARG A 954 13.55 -15.55 -62.98
CA ARG A 954 14.65 -15.17 -62.09
C ARG A 954 15.36 -16.40 -61.52
N THR A 955 16.65 -16.51 -61.81
CA THR A 955 17.56 -17.53 -61.26
C THR A 955 18.08 -17.14 -59.86
N PRO A 956 18.62 -18.07 -59.06
CA PRO A 956 19.33 -17.75 -57.82
C PRO A 956 20.41 -16.67 -58.00
N LEU A 957 21.16 -16.72 -59.12
CA LEU A 957 22.15 -15.71 -59.47
C LEU A 957 21.54 -14.30 -59.65
N SER A 958 20.34 -14.18 -60.24
CA SER A 958 19.66 -12.88 -60.35
C SER A 958 19.24 -12.32 -58.98
N TYR A 959 18.83 -13.19 -58.04
CA TYR A 959 18.52 -12.78 -56.67
C TYR A 959 19.78 -12.34 -55.91
N ALA A 960 20.88 -13.08 -56.03
CA ALA A 960 22.18 -12.70 -55.46
C ALA A 960 22.71 -11.37 -56.05
N ALA A 961 22.67 -11.20 -57.37
CA ALA A 961 23.11 -9.97 -58.05
C ALA A 961 22.24 -8.74 -57.73
N SER A 962 20.98 -8.93 -57.33
CA SER A 962 20.08 -7.84 -56.91
C SER A 962 20.34 -7.30 -55.50
N ARG A 963 21.23 -7.93 -54.72
CA ARG A 963 21.58 -7.51 -53.36
C ARG A 963 22.62 -6.38 -53.35
N THR A 964 22.62 -5.62 -52.27
CA THR A 964 23.51 -4.46 -52.05
C THR A 964 24.31 -4.57 -50.74
N ASP A 965 24.35 -5.76 -50.13
CA ASP A 965 25.16 -6.07 -48.94
C ASP A 965 26.53 -6.67 -49.36
N PRO A 966 27.58 -6.60 -48.51
CA PRO A 966 28.91 -7.08 -48.88
C PRO A 966 28.95 -8.56 -49.29
N GLY A 967 28.19 -9.40 -48.58
CA GLY A 967 28.10 -10.85 -48.81
C GLY A 967 27.38 -11.24 -50.10
N ALA A 968 26.79 -10.29 -50.82
CA ALA A 968 26.30 -10.50 -52.19
C ALA A 968 27.45 -10.90 -53.12
N THR A 969 28.65 -10.33 -52.92
CA THR A 969 29.85 -10.63 -53.72
C THR A 969 30.23 -12.10 -53.62
N ASP A 970 30.33 -12.61 -52.38
CA ASP A 970 30.71 -13.99 -52.10
C ASP A 970 29.63 -14.97 -52.57
N CYS A 971 28.36 -14.59 -52.41
CA CYS A 971 27.21 -15.37 -52.88
C CYS A 971 27.18 -15.49 -54.42
N VAL A 972 27.45 -14.39 -55.15
CA VAL A 972 27.53 -14.43 -56.62
C VAL A 972 28.76 -15.21 -57.08
N GLN A 973 29.93 -15.00 -56.47
CA GLN A 973 31.15 -15.74 -56.82
C GLN A 973 30.96 -17.25 -56.63
N LEU A 974 30.40 -17.67 -55.50
CA LEU A 974 30.05 -19.06 -55.22
C LEU A 974 29.08 -19.64 -56.26
N LEU A 975 28.01 -18.92 -56.62
CA LEU A 975 27.06 -19.37 -57.63
C LEU A 975 27.74 -19.54 -59.01
N LEU A 976 28.62 -18.63 -59.41
CA LEU A 976 29.39 -18.72 -60.66
C LEU A 976 30.40 -19.88 -60.65
N ASP A 977 31.10 -20.10 -59.53
CA ASP A 977 32.00 -21.24 -59.35
C ASP A 977 31.27 -22.60 -59.38
N ARG A 978 29.96 -22.60 -59.07
CA ARG A 978 29.08 -23.77 -59.18
C ARG A 978 28.30 -23.83 -60.50
N GLY A 979 28.63 -22.99 -61.49
CA GLY A 979 28.09 -23.09 -62.86
C GLY A 979 26.83 -22.26 -63.15
N ALA A 980 26.55 -21.20 -62.38
CA ALA A 980 25.47 -20.27 -62.70
C ALA A 980 25.71 -19.52 -64.03
N ILE A 981 24.67 -19.39 -64.85
CA ILE A 981 24.72 -18.75 -66.16
C ILE A 981 24.31 -17.27 -66.02
N PRO A 982 25.22 -16.31 -66.27
CA PRO A 982 24.95 -14.89 -66.00
C PRO A 982 24.07 -14.18 -67.04
N SER A 983 23.78 -14.83 -68.17
CA SER A 983 22.99 -14.28 -69.29
C SER A 983 21.50 -14.66 -69.26
N ILE A 984 21.02 -15.38 -68.25
CA ILE A 984 19.60 -15.72 -68.12
C ILE A 984 18.82 -14.47 -67.65
N ALA A 985 18.04 -13.87 -68.55
CA ALA A 985 17.21 -12.70 -68.27
C ALA A 985 15.87 -13.06 -67.61
N ASP A 986 15.40 -12.22 -66.68
CA ASP A 986 14.02 -12.25 -66.20
C ASP A 986 13.03 -11.74 -67.26
N LYS A 987 11.72 -11.91 -67.02
CA LYS A 987 10.65 -11.50 -67.96
C LYS A 987 10.65 -10.01 -68.32
N ASP A 988 11.32 -9.16 -67.53
CA ASP A 988 11.48 -7.73 -67.80
C ASP A 988 12.77 -7.43 -68.60
N GLY A 989 13.46 -8.47 -69.09
CA GLY A 989 14.71 -8.38 -69.85
C GLY A 989 15.96 -8.22 -68.98
N ARG A 990 15.87 -8.37 -67.65
CA ARG A 990 16.99 -8.12 -66.74
C ARG A 990 17.75 -9.41 -66.44
N ALA A 991 18.87 -9.61 -67.12
CA ALA A 991 19.87 -10.61 -66.74
C ALA A 991 20.68 -10.15 -65.50
N PRO A 992 21.29 -11.07 -64.74
CA PRO A 992 22.17 -10.76 -63.61
C PRO A 992 23.21 -9.67 -63.86
N ASP A 993 23.73 -9.58 -65.09
CA ASP A 993 24.73 -8.60 -65.53
C ASP A 993 24.23 -7.15 -65.59
N SER A 994 22.92 -6.93 -65.49
CA SER A 994 22.28 -5.59 -65.45
C SER A 994 22.17 -4.98 -64.05
N TYR A 995 22.49 -5.72 -62.97
CA TYR A 995 22.36 -5.26 -61.59
C TYR A 995 23.67 -4.66 -61.04
N SER A 996 23.57 -3.69 -60.12
CA SER A 996 24.72 -2.89 -59.67
C SER A 996 25.80 -3.66 -58.89
N ALA A 997 25.49 -4.82 -58.29
CA ALA A 997 26.51 -5.68 -57.70
C ALA A 997 27.46 -6.28 -58.76
N PHE A 998 27.01 -6.34 -60.02
CA PHE A 998 27.70 -7.05 -61.07
C PHE A 998 28.96 -6.33 -61.59
N ASP A 999 29.26 -5.09 -61.22
CA ASP A 999 30.53 -4.45 -61.59
C ASP A 999 31.75 -5.09 -60.90
N VAL A 1000 31.58 -5.69 -59.72
CA VAL A 1000 32.62 -6.52 -59.09
C VAL A 1000 32.73 -7.87 -59.82
N VAL A 1001 31.59 -8.43 -60.19
CA VAL A 1001 31.46 -9.71 -60.88
C VAL A 1001 32.04 -9.65 -62.31
N ARG A 1002 31.87 -8.52 -63.00
CA ARG A 1002 32.48 -8.22 -64.31
C ARG A 1002 34.01 -8.28 -64.23
N ARG A 1003 34.59 -7.76 -63.14
CA ARG A 1003 36.04 -7.85 -62.88
C ARG A 1003 36.47 -9.29 -62.64
N LEU A 1004 35.75 -10.03 -61.81
CA LEU A 1004 36.02 -11.45 -61.50
C LEU A 1004 35.93 -12.34 -62.76
N LEU A 1005 34.89 -12.17 -63.57
CA LEU A 1005 34.74 -12.85 -64.87
C LEU A 1005 35.84 -12.44 -65.86
N SER A 1006 36.20 -11.15 -65.93
CA SER A 1006 37.29 -10.69 -66.81
C SER A 1006 38.67 -11.23 -66.41
N ALA A 1007 38.92 -11.42 -65.11
CA ALA A 1007 40.14 -12.06 -64.61
C ALA A 1007 40.17 -13.55 -64.98
N ARG A 1008 39.04 -14.26 -64.86
CA ARG A 1008 38.93 -15.69 -65.24
C ARG A 1008 39.12 -15.91 -66.74
N LEU A 1009 38.62 -14.99 -67.57
CA LEU A 1009 38.83 -14.95 -69.03
C LEU A 1009 40.26 -14.51 -69.44
N GLN A 1010 41.09 -14.06 -68.49
CA GLN A 1010 42.52 -13.80 -68.68
C GLN A 1010 43.40 -14.94 -68.11
N SER A 1011 42.78 -15.98 -67.55
CA SER A 1011 43.47 -17.13 -66.92
C SER A 1011 43.02 -18.48 -67.49
N GLN A 1012 42.57 -18.51 -68.75
CA GLN A 1012 42.21 -19.70 -69.54
C GLN A 1012 42.89 -19.65 -70.91
#